data_AF-A0AAW2JNJ3-F1
#
_entry.id   AF-A0AAW2JNJ3-F1
#
_cell.length_a   1.000
_cell.length_b   1.000
_cell.length_c   1.000
_cell.angle_alpha   90.00
_cell.angle_beta   90.00
_cell.angle_gamma   90.00
#
_symmetry.space_group_name_H-M   'P 1'
#
loop_
_entity.id
_entity.type
_entity.pdbx_description
1 polymer ?
#
loop_
_entity_poly.entity_id
_entity_poly.type
_entity_poly.pdbx_seq_one_letter_code
_entity_poly.pdbx_strand_id
1 'polypeptide(L)'
;MLNTMIWNVRGLNRKDHQVAVRDLVSEFRLHFIALLETRVMPSNVCRVQTGLLPRWRWFVDYSGPGNRIWIAWNDDFIDVDILNIGTQFVHCRVHMHEIHEHILITVVYGANEVSARRELWQGLTELAVAADLPWLVGGDFNAVLDMSEVSGASGDIRVAMHDFNDCIIQTGLISLPMQGERFSWHNCSTDGRSLWKRLDRMFVNDAWLEQWPNLFYTCLTPRTSDHSPLVLKGDSRDVQFIYKVISKILVCRIREILDLLISPAFIDWVLLAQNFFLVSVDSTLGTLGSWGWKCICRHAWAGARGLRQGDPMSPYLFVLVMEVLQMILQQFIDQDGQFLYHWRCSELKLFQLSFADDLLLLCKADVRSVSLFRRGLDVFASLSGLHTNPQKSQLIFSKAASGLRDSLLETLGFQEGHLPVRYLGLPLISARLSIADCQPLLQKIDSRIKGWEGVQLSFAGRVQLIKSVLVSLEVYWAMAFILPKGIINEMIKRLRTFLWKGTSSSGYPKVAWELFADQSRKVAKVRLRDCSIWTVKENKGAWGWRKMLTLRHTLLSHIQFRVGDGTSFLLWHDPWHPLGPLITRFPRGPQMTNTGPLDKISVVMEDRQWNWPMITDIACLEITYMLPPISEGQDRISWKSNNGSFNTSTAYDLFRPPGPKVVWSSLLLDSNCICVRMESQRHITTFSLHAPFPTDVLPLSDSRYHFFGPTVTGNEEFTGRHPDGEESTWPLIDKVDARLAGWNNQILSYAGRLQLINSFGKARLDGGNAKVAWEVISKPKEEGGLGIRRLTATNQALMLKQLWRILQNDGTSIWVDWIQRYRLRHSTIWTFNGALGSWGWKKMLKLRPLFQRGVIYQIGDGSSFSLWQDPWHERGPLCFIFPQGPEAIGLPLSSPLSSVIRRHQWCWPASTDTEFIGLTSQLPPLHSSAADSISWRSSSGKFTVSAAVSLLQPTTPRVLWYVLLQGTFKIPRHGFILWMAILEKLSTMDKPWVPRAENGCVLCGGLFDETHDHLFFKCSYSKRCLSILRRKIRFQWPFLEWQTGLIWASKRWRGTHLINAAFRATLAALVYHLWAERNNRKFAATSASAEYITSRVLDDIRMRILAADCPPSLQSTNLYRIWHLARPIGL
;
A
#
# COMPACT_ATOMS: atom_id res chain seq x y z
N MET A 1 -6.21 -24.15 -21.96
CA MET A 1 -5.04 -23.27 -22.19
C MET A 1 -3.72 -23.94 -21.75
N LEU A 2 -2.57 -23.53 -22.33
CA LEU A 2 -1.23 -24.04 -22.00
C LEU A 2 -0.80 -23.82 -20.54
N ASN A 3 -0.20 -24.86 -19.93
CA ASN A 3 0.68 -24.75 -18.76
C ASN A 3 2.13 -25.05 -19.18
N THR A 4 3.08 -24.20 -18.81
CA THR A 4 4.49 -24.32 -19.24
C THR A 4 5.48 -24.02 -18.12
N MET A 5 6.65 -24.67 -18.16
CA MET A 5 7.78 -24.40 -17.26
C MET A 5 9.07 -24.19 -18.05
N ILE A 6 9.88 -23.23 -17.63
CA ILE A 6 11.24 -23.06 -18.12
C ILE A 6 12.19 -23.04 -16.91
N TRP A 7 13.22 -23.88 -16.91
CA TRP A 7 14.13 -24.01 -15.77
C TRP A 7 15.56 -24.35 -16.21
N ASN A 8 16.55 -23.57 -15.76
CA ASN A 8 17.96 -23.95 -15.84
C ASN A 8 18.27 -25.03 -14.78
N VAL A 9 18.41 -26.28 -15.21
CA VAL A 9 18.59 -27.45 -14.33
C VAL A 9 20.04 -27.72 -13.95
N ARG A 10 21.00 -27.05 -14.61
CA ARG A 10 22.46 -27.16 -14.43
C ARG A 10 22.99 -28.61 -14.33
N GLY A 11 22.36 -29.52 -15.09
CA GLY A 11 22.71 -30.93 -15.17
C GLY A 11 21.53 -31.87 -14.91
N LEU A 12 21.21 -32.72 -15.88
CA LEU A 12 20.07 -33.65 -15.84
C LEU A 12 20.51 -35.12 -15.74
N ASN A 13 21.81 -35.40 -15.65
CA ASN A 13 22.35 -36.76 -15.50
C ASN A 13 22.09 -37.39 -14.10
N ARG A 14 21.77 -36.57 -13.08
CA ARG A 14 21.50 -37.05 -11.71
C ARG A 14 20.02 -37.40 -11.52
N LYS A 15 19.74 -38.51 -10.83
CA LYS A 15 18.36 -38.99 -10.59
C LYS A 15 17.50 -38.05 -9.75
N ASP A 16 18.08 -37.27 -8.85
CA ASP A 16 17.35 -36.30 -8.02
C ASP A 16 16.88 -35.07 -8.82
N HIS A 17 17.68 -34.56 -9.76
CA HIS A 17 17.23 -33.53 -10.72
C HIS A 17 16.10 -34.10 -11.61
N GLN A 18 16.18 -35.37 -12.00
CA GLN A 18 15.13 -36.05 -12.78
C GLN A 18 13.84 -36.30 -11.97
N VAL A 19 13.93 -36.56 -10.66
CA VAL A 19 12.75 -36.58 -9.77
C VAL A 19 12.14 -35.19 -9.67
N ALA A 20 12.93 -34.16 -9.39
CA ALA A 20 12.44 -32.79 -9.23
C ALA A 20 11.69 -32.26 -10.47
N VAL A 21 12.13 -32.58 -11.70
CA VAL A 21 11.40 -32.23 -12.93
C VAL A 21 10.08 -33.00 -13.05
N ARG A 22 10.04 -34.30 -12.75
CA ARG A 22 8.80 -35.10 -12.81
C ARG A 22 7.78 -34.66 -11.77
N ASP A 23 8.23 -34.33 -10.57
CA ASP A 23 7.38 -33.79 -9.51
C ASP A 23 6.71 -32.49 -9.99
N LEU A 24 7.49 -31.55 -10.56
CA LEU A 24 6.96 -30.28 -11.08
C LEU A 24 5.98 -30.47 -12.25
N VAL A 25 6.25 -31.41 -13.16
CA VAL A 25 5.31 -31.76 -14.26
C VAL A 25 3.99 -32.28 -13.73
N SER A 26 4.01 -33.12 -12.68
CA SER A 26 2.79 -33.65 -12.04
C SER A 26 2.05 -32.60 -11.22
N GLU A 27 2.77 -31.85 -10.38
CA GLU A 27 2.27 -30.84 -9.45
C GLU A 27 1.57 -29.69 -10.18
N PHE A 28 2.16 -29.19 -11.26
CA PHE A 28 1.63 -28.05 -12.00
C PHE A 28 0.79 -28.42 -13.21
N ARG A 29 0.72 -29.72 -13.57
CA ARG A 29 0.07 -30.24 -14.79
C ARG A 29 0.58 -29.53 -16.06
N LEU A 30 1.88 -29.61 -16.26
CA LEU A 30 2.56 -28.98 -17.39
C LEU A 30 2.22 -29.71 -18.70
N HIS A 31 2.13 -28.98 -19.81
CA HIS A 31 1.96 -29.56 -21.15
C HIS A 31 3.19 -29.29 -22.03
N PHE A 32 3.95 -28.23 -21.74
CA PHE A 32 5.24 -27.88 -22.35
C PHE A 32 6.28 -27.70 -21.23
N ILE A 33 7.51 -28.14 -21.44
CA ILE A 33 8.66 -27.79 -20.59
C ILE A 33 9.87 -27.44 -21.45
N ALA A 34 10.70 -26.53 -20.93
CA ALA A 34 12.06 -26.34 -21.44
C ALA A 34 13.09 -26.39 -20.31
N LEU A 35 14.16 -27.16 -20.53
CA LEU A 35 15.22 -27.41 -19.56
C LEU A 35 16.52 -26.83 -20.11
N LEU A 36 17.13 -25.91 -19.36
CA LEU A 36 18.37 -25.23 -19.74
C LEU A 36 19.57 -25.85 -19.00
N GLU A 37 20.74 -25.87 -19.65
CA GLU A 37 21.94 -26.58 -19.21
C GLU A 37 21.70 -28.03 -18.76
N THR A 38 21.06 -28.85 -19.60
CA THR A 38 20.87 -30.29 -19.27
C THR A 38 22.20 -31.04 -19.13
N ARG A 39 23.26 -30.62 -19.83
CA ARG A 39 24.63 -31.20 -19.79
C ARG A 39 24.64 -32.72 -20.04
N VAL A 40 23.69 -33.23 -20.83
CA VAL A 40 23.58 -34.65 -21.21
C VAL A 40 24.33 -34.88 -22.53
N MET A 41 25.24 -35.85 -22.54
CA MET A 41 25.97 -36.26 -23.75
C MET A 41 25.04 -37.00 -24.73
N PRO A 42 25.24 -36.93 -26.06
CA PRO A 42 24.39 -37.60 -27.07
C PRO A 42 24.08 -39.08 -26.76
N SER A 43 25.09 -39.84 -26.31
CA SER A 43 24.98 -41.25 -25.94
C SER A 43 24.06 -41.54 -24.74
N ASN A 44 23.67 -40.54 -23.97
CA ASN A 44 22.76 -40.66 -22.83
C ASN A 44 21.34 -40.13 -23.10
N VAL A 45 21.11 -39.46 -24.24
CA VAL A 45 19.86 -38.71 -24.52
C VAL A 45 18.62 -39.56 -24.36
N CYS A 46 18.51 -40.65 -25.14
CA CYS A 46 17.37 -41.56 -25.10
C CYS A 46 17.11 -42.10 -23.67
N ARG A 47 18.17 -42.54 -22.97
CA ARG A 47 18.06 -43.08 -21.60
C ARG A 47 17.52 -42.04 -20.60
N VAL A 48 17.90 -40.78 -20.73
CA VAL A 48 17.40 -39.69 -19.87
C VAL A 48 15.97 -39.33 -20.24
N GLN A 49 15.65 -39.15 -21.53
CA GLN A 49 14.31 -38.78 -22.00
C GLN A 49 13.26 -39.82 -21.62
N THR A 50 13.50 -41.10 -21.95
CA THR A 50 12.59 -42.21 -21.62
C THR A 50 12.49 -42.44 -20.10
N GLY A 51 13.57 -42.22 -19.34
CA GLY A 51 13.54 -42.31 -17.88
C GLY A 51 12.78 -41.17 -17.19
N LEU A 52 12.66 -40.02 -17.86
CA LEU A 52 12.07 -38.80 -17.32
C LEU A 52 10.59 -38.65 -17.68
N LEU A 53 10.25 -38.61 -18.97
CA LEU A 53 8.87 -38.47 -19.45
C LEU A 53 8.65 -39.40 -20.66
N PRO A 54 8.39 -40.71 -20.42
CA PRO A 54 8.40 -41.74 -21.48
C PRO A 54 7.30 -41.62 -22.54
N ARG A 55 6.28 -40.77 -22.31
CA ARG A 55 5.20 -40.50 -23.28
C ARG A 55 5.28 -39.10 -23.89
N TRP A 56 6.26 -38.28 -23.52
CA TRP A 56 6.36 -36.93 -24.05
C TRP A 56 7.24 -36.92 -25.30
N ARG A 57 6.93 -36.02 -26.23
CA ARG A 57 7.82 -35.67 -27.34
C ARG A 57 8.96 -34.80 -26.84
N TRP A 58 10.11 -34.92 -27.49
CA TRP A 58 11.34 -34.23 -27.13
C TRP A 58 11.98 -33.62 -28.37
N PHE A 59 12.43 -32.37 -28.25
CA PHE A 59 13.32 -31.74 -29.22
C PHE A 59 14.63 -31.31 -28.54
N VAL A 60 15.74 -31.66 -29.18
CA VAL A 60 17.09 -31.26 -28.80
C VAL A 60 17.90 -31.08 -30.07
N ASP A 61 18.52 -29.91 -30.24
CA ASP A 61 19.58 -29.74 -31.23
C ASP A 61 20.95 -30.08 -30.60
N TYR A 62 21.80 -30.73 -31.40
CA TYR A 62 23.18 -31.07 -31.07
C TYR A 62 24.21 -30.44 -32.04
N SER A 63 23.76 -29.69 -33.05
CA SER A 63 24.58 -29.15 -34.14
C SER A 63 25.45 -27.95 -33.74
N GLY A 64 24.99 -27.14 -32.77
CA GLY A 64 25.67 -25.92 -32.33
C GLY A 64 26.67 -26.10 -31.17
N PRO A 65 27.57 -25.13 -30.94
CA PRO A 65 28.56 -25.16 -29.86
C PRO A 65 27.94 -24.81 -28.48
N GLY A 66 27.01 -25.63 -27.99
CA GLY A 66 26.47 -25.44 -26.65
C GLY A 66 25.49 -26.50 -26.16
N ASN A 67 24.51 -26.87 -26.99
CA ASN A 67 23.54 -27.95 -26.73
C ASN A 67 22.84 -27.81 -25.36
N ARG A 68 22.44 -26.58 -25.03
CA ARG A 68 21.99 -26.18 -23.68
C ARG A 68 20.49 -26.19 -23.50
N ILE A 69 19.70 -26.16 -24.57
CA ILE A 69 18.23 -26.07 -24.52
C ILE A 69 17.63 -27.41 -24.94
N TRP A 70 16.84 -28.02 -24.05
CA TRP A 70 15.97 -29.15 -24.37
C TRP A 70 14.52 -28.69 -24.25
N ILE A 71 13.67 -29.05 -25.22
CA ILE A 71 12.21 -28.81 -25.17
C ILE A 71 11.50 -30.16 -25.10
N ALA A 72 10.42 -30.25 -24.34
CA ALA A 72 9.52 -31.40 -24.35
C ALA A 72 8.06 -30.99 -24.21
N TRP A 73 7.16 -31.79 -24.78
CA TRP A 73 5.73 -31.55 -24.70
C TRP A 73 4.92 -32.84 -24.65
N ASN A 74 3.69 -32.74 -24.15
CA ASN A 74 2.72 -33.83 -24.23
C ASN A 74 1.87 -33.69 -25.50
N ASP A 75 1.99 -34.64 -26.43
CA ASP A 75 1.21 -34.69 -27.66
C ASP A 75 -0.26 -35.11 -27.46
N ASP A 76 -0.67 -35.46 -26.22
CA ASP A 76 -2.09 -35.52 -25.83
C ASP A 76 -2.78 -34.12 -25.84
N PHE A 77 -2.02 -33.00 -25.83
CA PHE A 77 -2.57 -31.65 -25.58
C PHE A 77 -2.10 -30.56 -26.56
N ILE A 78 -0.85 -30.65 -27.05
CA ILE A 78 -0.24 -29.65 -27.93
C ILE A 78 0.67 -30.30 -28.98
N ASP A 79 0.75 -29.70 -30.17
CA ASP A 79 1.86 -29.93 -31.10
C ASP A 79 2.87 -28.77 -31.01
N VAL A 80 4.14 -29.05 -31.33
CA VAL A 80 5.22 -28.06 -31.31
C VAL A 80 6.03 -28.17 -32.60
N ASP A 81 5.88 -27.16 -33.47
CA ASP A 81 6.71 -27.00 -34.67
C ASP A 81 7.95 -26.16 -34.30
N ILE A 82 9.16 -26.67 -34.56
CA ILE A 82 10.37 -25.84 -34.45
C ILE A 82 10.49 -24.98 -35.72
N LEU A 83 10.46 -23.66 -35.55
CA LEU A 83 10.48 -22.70 -36.67
C LEU A 83 11.89 -22.15 -36.94
N ASN A 84 12.66 -21.86 -35.89
CA ASN A 84 14.02 -21.31 -36.01
C ASN A 84 14.88 -21.72 -34.81
N ILE A 85 16.18 -21.90 -35.03
CA ILE A 85 17.16 -22.32 -34.02
C ILE A 85 18.36 -21.37 -34.12
N GLY A 86 18.63 -20.63 -33.05
CA GLY A 86 19.83 -19.81 -32.92
C GLY A 86 20.83 -20.43 -31.94
N THR A 87 22.05 -19.91 -31.89
CA THR A 87 23.10 -20.39 -30.95
C THR A 87 22.70 -20.27 -29.47
N GLN A 88 21.74 -19.40 -29.18
CA GLN A 88 21.31 -19.00 -27.83
C GLN A 88 19.78 -19.06 -27.63
N PHE A 89 19.01 -19.56 -28.61
CA PHE A 89 17.55 -19.71 -28.49
C PHE A 89 16.99 -20.82 -29.38
N VAL A 90 15.81 -21.33 -29.01
CA VAL A 90 14.96 -22.16 -29.88
C VAL A 90 13.60 -21.49 -29.99
N HIS A 91 13.14 -21.23 -31.21
CA HIS A 91 11.86 -20.60 -31.50
C HIS A 91 10.91 -21.62 -32.14
N CYS A 92 9.72 -21.75 -31.57
CA CYS A 92 8.73 -22.75 -31.95
C CYS A 92 7.30 -22.17 -31.98
N ARG A 93 6.47 -22.75 -32.85
CA ARG A 93 5.02 -22.53 -32.87
C ARG A 93 4.37 -23.69 -32.13
N VAL A 94 3.52 -23.36 -31.16
CA VAL A 94 2.75 -24.34 -30.39
C VAL A 94 1.29 -24.26 -30.82
N HIS A 95 0.76 -25.38 -31.29
CA HIS A 95 -0.66 -25.56 -31.60
C HIS A 95 -1.37 -26.17 -30.39
N MET A 96 -2.44 -25.55 -29.91
CA MET A 96 -3.20 -26.03 -28.75
C MET A 96 -4.47 -26.76 -29.18
N HIS A 97 -4.49 -28.08 -29.02
CA HIS A 97 -5.59 -28.95 -29.49
C HIS A 97 -6.96 -28.59 -28.90
N GLU A 98 -6.97 -28.12 -27.65
CA GLU A 98 -8.19 -27.77 -26.90
C GLU A 98 -8.95 -26.55 -27.48
N ILE A 99 -8.25 -25.65 -28.19
CA ILE A 99 -8.81 -24.37 -28.66
C ILE A 99 -8.52 -24.05 -30.14
N HIS A 100 -7.75 -24.90 -30.84
CA HIS A 100 -7.36 -24.73 -32.26
C HIS A 100 -6.64 -23.39 -32.56
N GLU A 101 -5.93 -22.84 -31.58
CA GLU A 101 -5.11 -21.63 -31.73
C GLU A 101 -3.61 -21.97 -31.78
N HIS A 102 -2.84 -21.08 -32.41
CA HIS A 102 -1.38 -21.12 -32.43
C HIS A 102 -0.79 -19.97 -31.62
N ILE A 103 0.25 -20.28 -30.86
CA ILE A 103 1.10 -19.29 -30.17
C ILE A 103 2.57 -19.52 -30.52
N LEU A 104 3.40 -18.49 -30.34
CA LEU A 104 4.84 -18.59 -30.51
C LEU A 104 5.53 -18.68 -29.14
N ILE A 105 6.51 -19.57 -29.01
CA ILE A 105 7.38 -19.66 -27.83
C ILE A 105 8.84 -19.61 -28.26
N THR A 106 9.59 -18.63 -27.75
CA THR A 106 11.06 -18.61 -27.84
C THR A 106 11.65 -18.96 -26.48
N VAL A 107 12.34 -20.10 -26.42
CA VAL A 107 13.13 -20.50 -25.26
C VAL A 107 14.54 -19.92 -25.40
N VAL A 108 15.03 -19.24 -24.36
CA VAL A 108 16.29 -18.50 -24.38
C VAL A 108 17.31 -19.05 -23.38
N TYR A 109 18.58 -19.11 -23.81
CA TYR A 109 19.74 -19.20 -22.95
C TYR A 109 20.82 -18.22 -23.45
N GLY A 110 20.98 -17.09 -22.76
CA GLY A 110 22.00 -16.08 -23.08
C GLY A 110 23.39 -16.47 -22.58
N ALA A 111 24.42 -16.21 -23.40
CA ALA A 111 25.81 -16.45 -23.04
C ALA A 111 26.27 -15.66 -21.80
N ASN A 112 27.27 -16.18 -21.07
CA ASN A 112 27.81 -15.49 -19.90
C ASN A 112 28.52 -14.17 -20.26
N GLU A 113 29.21 -14.11 -21.40
CA GLU A 113 29.89 -12.89 -21.86
C GLU A 113 28.89 -11.86 -22.39
N VAL A 114 29.25 -10.57 -22.31
CA VAL A 114 28.39 -9.46 -22.75
C VAL A 114 28.41 -9.29 -24.27
N SER A 115 29.57 -9.54 -24.88
CA SER A 115 29.81 -9.52 -26.33
C SER A 115 28.94 -10.55 -27.06
N ALA A 116 29.08 -11.83 -26.71
CA ALA A 116 28.40 -12.97 -27.34
C ALA A 116 26.87 -12.91 -27.23
N ARG A 117 26.33 -12.28 -26.19
CA ARG A 117 24.87 -12.07 -26.06
C ARG A 117 24.25 -11.13 -27.08
N ARG A 118 25.04 -10.32 -27.79
CA ARG A 118 24.50 -9.38 -28.79
C ARG A 118 23.89 -10.10 -29.98
N GLU A 119 24.37 -11.30 -30.29
CA GLU A 119 23.77 -12.20 -31.28
C GLU A 119 22.34 -12.63 -30.89
N LEU A 120 22.13 -12.99 -29.61
CA LEU A 120 20.79 -13.27 -29.07
C LEU A 120 19.90 -12.02 -29.12
N TRP A 121 20.42 -10.84 -28.79
CA TRP A 121 19.65 -9.60 -28.87
C TRP A 121 19.20 -9.27 -30.30
N GLN A 122 20.09 -9.46 -31.28
CA GLN A 122 19.75 -9.31 -32.70
C GLN A 122 18.70 -10.34 -33.13
N GLY A 123 18.90 -11.62 -32.84
CA GLY A 123 17.97 -12.69 -33.22
C GLY A 123 16.57 -12.53 -32.60
N LEU A 124 16.46 -12.02 -31.37
CA LEU A 124 15.16 -11.67 -30.79
C LEU A 124 14.50 -10.48 -31.51
N THR A 125 15.25 -9.46 -31.90
CA THR A 125 14.73 -8.33 -32.70
C THR A 125 14.29 -8.77 -34.10
N GLU A 126 15.01 -9.70 -34.73
CA GLU A 126 14.64 -10.28 -36.03
C GLU A 126 13.37 -11.13 -35.93
N LEU A 127 13.23 -11.96 -34.89
CA LEU A 127 11.99 -12.71 -34.63
C LEU A 127 10.79 -11.79 -34.34
N ALA A 128 11.01 -10.69 -33.60
CA ALA A 128 9.94 -9.75 -33.25
C ALA A 128 9.27 -9.10 -34.47
N VAL A 129 10.00 -8.93 -35.59
CA VAL A 129 9.47 -8.37 -36.84
C VAL A 129 8.53 -9.35 -37.57
N ALA A 130 8.55 -10.64 -37.22
CA ALA A 130 7.68 -11.69 -37.78
C ALA A 130 6.71 -12.29 -36.75
N ALA A 131 6.58 -11.69 -35.57
CA ALA A 131 5.81 -12.23 -34.44
C ALA A 131 4.33 -11.79 -34.46
N ASP A 132 3.61 -12.11 -35.54
CA ASP A 132 2.20 -11.73 -35.78
C ASP A 132 1.19 -12.44 -34.84
N LEU A 133 1.65 -13.39 -34.03
CA LEU A 133 0.87 -14.21 -33.10
C LEU A 133 1.20 -13.87 -31.64
N PRO A 134 0.36 -14.28 -30.67
CA PRO A 134 0.71 -14.21 -29.25
C PRO A 134 2.05 -14.91 -28.98
N TRP A 135 3.04 -14.16 -28.51
CA TRP A 135 4.43 -14.60 -28.40
C TRP A 135 4.92 -14.54 -26.96
N LEU A 136 5.50 -15.65 -26.48
CA LEU A 136 6.12 -15.81 -25.17
C LEU A 136 7.64 -16.02 -25.35
N VAL A 137 8.46 -15.17 -24.74
CA VAL A 137 9.93 -15.30 -24.74
C VAL A 137 10.39 -15.54 -23.31
N GLY A 138 11.06 -16.66 -23.04
CA GLY A 138 11.46 -16.98 -21.67
C GLY A 138 12.64 -17.93 -21.53
N GLY A 139 13.27 -17.88 -20.36
CA GLY A 139 14.49 -18.62 -20.04
C GLY A 139 15.52 -17.75 -19.31
N ASP A 140 16.78 -18.19 -19.36
CA ASP A 140 17.91 -17.55 -18.69
C ASP A 140 18.55 -16.53 -19.63
N PHE A 141 18.46 -15.24 -19.31
CA PHE A 141 19.03 -14.16 -20.12
C PHE A 141 20.48 -13.82 -19.71
N ASN A 142 20.98 -14.42 -18.63
CA ASN A 142 22.21 -14.03 -17.92
C ASN A 142 22.35 -12.52 -17.61
N ALA A 143 21.23 -11.79 -17.65
CA ALA A 143 21.13 -10.34 -17.54
C ALA A 143 20.05 -9.91 -16.54
N VAL A 144 20.24 -8.73 -15.94
CA VAL A 144 19.23 -8.06 -15.10
C VAL A 144 18.68 -6.83 -15.84
N LEU A 145 17.48 -6.35 -15.47
CA LEU A 145 16.94 -5.10 -16.01
C LEU A 145 17.29 -3.88 -15.15
N ASP A 146 17.40 -4.07 -13.82
CA ASP A 146 17.73 -3.01 -12.87
C ASP A 146 18.71 -3.46 -11.76
N MET A 147 19.46 -2.51 -11.20
CA MET A 147 20.43 -2.77 -10.12
C MET A 147 19.79 -3.32 -8.84
N SER A 148 18.48 -3.12 -8.61
CA SER A 148 17.76 -3.71 -7.47
C SER A 148 17.42 -5.19 -7.67
N GLU A 149 17.76 -5.78 -8.81
CA GLU A 149 17.62 -7.22 -9.10
C GLU A 149 18.92 -8.01 -8.87
N VAL A 150 19.88 -7.40 -8.16
CA VAL A 150 21.10 -8.00 -7.64
C VAL A 150 21.15 -7.81 -6.11
N SER A 151 21.61 -8.82 -5.37
CA SER A 151 21.98 -8.70 -3.96
C SER A 151 23.34 -9.35 -3.72
N GLY A 152 24.23 -8.66 -3.01
CA GLY A 152 25.66 -9.02 -2.91
C GLY A 152 26.54 -8.29 -3.93
N ALA A 153 27.86 -8.48 -3.83
CA ALA A 153 28.83 -7.77 -4.64
C ALA A 153 28.97 -8.38 -6.05
N SER A 154 28.49 -7.66 -7.07
CA SER A 154 28.74 -7.94 -8.49
C SER A 154 29.76 -6.95 -9.05
N GLY A 155 30.52 -7.37 -10.07
CA GLY A 155 31.26 -6.46 -10.94
C GLY A 155 30.34 -5.55 -11.76
N ASP A 156 30.91 -4.66 -12.57
CA ASP A 156 30.13 -3.71 -13.37
C ASP A 156 29.33 -4.42 -14.47
N ILE A 157 28.01 -4.40 -14.31
CA ILE A 157 27.03 -5.00 -15.21
C ILE A 157 26.27 -3.95 -16.04
N ARG A 158 26.62 -2.66 -15.94
CA ARG A 158 25.82 -1.57 -16.52
C ARG A 158 25.70 -1.66 -18.05
N VAL A 159 26.75 -2.14 -18.74
CA VAL A 159 26.71 -2.38 -20.19
C VAL A 159 25.74 -3.52 -20.53
N ALA A 160 25.87 -4.67 -19.88
CA ALA A 160 24.97 -5.81 -20.09
C ALA A 160 23.50 -5.47 -19.76
N MET A 161 23.28 -4.65 -18.73
CA MET A 161 21.97 -4.15 -18.34
C MET A 161 21.41 -3.14 -19.37
N HIS A 162 22.25 -2.31 -20.00
CA HIS A 162 21.85 -1.39 -21.06
C HIS A 162 21.49 -2.15 -22.35
N ASP A 163 22.40 -2.99 -22.86
CA ASP A 163 22.21 -3.81 -24.05
C ASP A 163 20.92 -4.65 -23.97
N PHE A 164 20.63 -5.22 -22.79
CA PHE A 164 19.41 -6.00 -22.57
C PHE A 164 18.13 -5.14 -22.50
N ASN A 165 18.15 -3.99 -21.83
CA ASN A 165 17.00 -3.07 -21.83
C ASN A 165 16.70 -2.54 -23.25
N ASP A 166 17.74 -2.25 -24.05
CA ASP A 166 17.58 -1.82 -25.44
C ASP A 166 16.93 -2.92 -26.30
N CYS A 167 17.34 -4.18 -26.15
CA CYS A 167 16.72 -5.33 -26.82
C CYS A 167 15.23 -5.46 -26.48
N ILE A 168 14.87 -5.40 -25.20
CA ILE A 168 13.47 -5.46 -24.75
C ILE A 168 12.64 -4.29 -25.30
N ILE A 169 13.23 -3.09 -25.43
CA ILE A 169 12.56 -1.94 -26.05
C ILE A 169 12.40 -2.10 -27.57
N GLN A 170 13.40 -2.64 -28.27
CA GLN A 170 13.36 -2.84 -29.73
C GLN A 170 12.40 -3.96 -30.16
N THR A 171 12.30 -5.02 -29.36
CA THR A 171 11.42 -6.18 -29.61
C THR A 171 9.96 -5.95 -29.24
N GLY A 172 9.62 -4.83 -28.59
CA GLY A 172 8.28 -4.59 -28.05
C GLY A 172 7.89 -5.52 -26.89
N LEU A 173 8.85 -6.25 -26.31
CA LEU A 173 8.58 -7.25 -25.29
C LEU A 173 8.24 -6.63 -23.93
N ILE A 174 7.17 -7.11 -23.31
CA ILE A 174 6.70 -6.66 -22.00
C ILE A 174 6.97 -7.76 -20.98
N SER A 175 7.64 -7.42 -19.87
CA SER A 175 7.88 -8.37 -18.79
C SER A 175 6.54 -8.81 -18.19
N LEU A 176 6.24 -10.10 -18.27
CA LEU A 176 5.07 -10.66 -17.63
C LEU A 176 5.20 -10.50 -16.10
N PRO A 177 4.11 -10.26 -15.34
CA PRO A 177 4.16 -10.21 -13.89
C PRO A 177 4.69 -11.51 -13.28
N MET A 178 5.44 -11.39 -12.18
CA MET A 178 6.07 -12.51 -11.47
C MET A 178 5.58 -12.57 -10.02
N GLN A 179 5.32 -13.79 -9.54
CA GLN A 179 5.11 -14.12 -8.12
C GLN A 179 6.19 -15.11 -7.64
N GLY A 180 6.29 -15.33 -6.33
CA GLY A 180 7.29 -16.23 -5.74
C GLY A 180 8.64 -15.55 -5.48
N GLU A 181 9.75 -16.26 -5.70
CA GLU A 181 11.09 -15.81 -5.33
C GLU A 181 11.55 -14.57 -6.11
N ARG A 182 12.15 -13.60 -5.39
CA ARG A 182 12.60 -12.34 -5.99
C ARG A 182 13.83 -12.48 -6.88
N PHE A 183 14.74 -13.39 -6.53
CA PHE A 183 15.95 -13.69 -7.28
C PHE A 183 15.80 -15.10 -7.84
N SER A 184 16.21 -15.30 -9.09
CA SER A 184 16.10 -16.57 -9.78
C SER A 184 17.39 -17.38 -9.73
N TRP A 185 18.53 -16.76 -9.39
CA TRP A 185 19.85 -17.40 -9.35
C TRP A 185 20.63 -17.01 -8.10
N HIS A 186 21.45 -17.94 -7.58
CA HIS A 186 22.41 -17.67 -6.50
C HIS A 186 23.77 -18.38 -6.68
N ASN A 187 24.86 -17.74 -6.26
CA ASN A 187 26.22 -18.28 -6.46
C ASN A 187 26.62 -19.43 -5.51
N CYS A 188 25.71 -19.95 -4.68
CA CYS A 188 25.96 -20.98 -3.66
C CYS A 188 27.17 -20.74 -2.72
N SER A 189 27.63 -19.49 -2.56
CA SER A 189 28.81 -19.18 -1.74
C SER A 189 28.56 -19.46 -0.25
N THR A 190 29.33 -20.40 0.30
CA THR A 190 29.42 -20.70 1.74
C THR A 190 30.15 -19.60 2.52
N ASP A 191 31.14 -18.98 1.89
CA ASP A 191 31.75 -17.75 2.39
C ASP A 191 30.76 -16.58 2.28
N GLY A 192 30.93 -15.54 3.11
CA GLY A 192 30.05 -14.36 3.19
C GLY A 192 29.97 -13.44 1.95
N ARG A 193 30.25 -13.97 0.76
CA ARG A 193 30.14 -13.34 -0.57
C ARG A 193 28.95 -13.91 -1.37
N SER A 194 27.86 -14.26 -0.67
CA SER A 194 26.63 -14.73 -1.30
C SER A 194 26.09 -13.69 -2.28
N LEU A 195 25.93 -14.08 -3.55
CA LEU A 195 25.51 -13.22 -4.65
C LEU A 195 24.25 -13.81 -5.28
N TRP A 196 23.18 -13.02 -5.31
CA TRP A 196 21.86 -13.38 -5.82
C TRP A 196 21.50 -12.46 -7.00
N LYS A 197 20.90 -13.00 -8.06
CA LYS A 197 20.49 -12.25 -9.25
C LYS A 197 19.15 -12.75 -9.78
N ARG A 198 18.44 -11.92 -10.55
CA ARG A 198 17.27 -12.33 -11.33
C ARG A 198 17.63 -12.36 -12.82
N LEU A 199 18.08 -13.53 -13.29
CA LEU A 199 18.56 -13.75 -14.66
C LEU A 199 17.46 -14.37 -15.54
N ASP A 200 16.63 -15.21 -14.93
CA ASP A 200 15.57 -15.99 -15.57
C ASP A 200 14.27 -15.19 -15.60
N ARG A 201 13.60 -15.12 -16.78
CA ARG A 201 12.35 -14.34 -16.97
C ARG A 201 11.41 -14.99 -17.99
N MET A 202 10.18 -14.46 -18.02
CA MET A 202 9.24 -14.57 -19.13
C MET A 202 8.75 -13.17 -19.53
N PHE A 203 8.77 -12.91 -20.83
CA PHE A 203 8.28 -11.71 -21.50
C PHE A 203 7.24 -12.10 -22.56
N VAL A 204 6.38 -11.16 -22.94
CA VAL A 204 5.32 -11.38 -23.93
C VAL A 204 5.14 -10.18 -24.85
N ASN A 205 4.58 -10.35 -26.05
CA ASN A 205 4.16 -9.25 -26.93
C ASN A 205 2.75 -8.73 -26.59
N ASP A 206 2.34 -7.62 -27.21
CA ASP A 206 1.02 -7.01 -26.98
C ASP A 206 -0.14 -7.95 -27.35
N ALA A 207 -0.03 -8.74 -28.42
CA ALA A 207 -1.05 -9.72 -28.83
C ALA A 207 -1.36 -10.75 -27.72
N TRP A 208 -0.34 -11.20 -26.98
CA TRP A 208 -0.53 -12.06 -25.81
C TRP A 208 -1.22 -11.32 -24.66
N LEU A 209 -0.99 -10.02 -24.47
CA LEU A 209 -1.63 -9.22 -23.43
C LEU A 209 -3.07 -8.82 -23.77
N GLU A 210 -3.41 -8.62 -25.05
CA GLU A 210 -4.80 -8.47 -25.49
C GLU A 210 -5.61 -9.73 -25.17
N GLN A 211 -5.01 -10.91 -25.40
CA GLN A 211 -5.67 -12.18 -25.17
C GLN A 211 -5.67 -12.60 -23.67
N TRP A 212 -4.60 -12.31 -22.92
CA TRP A 212 -4.39 -12.77 -21.54
C TRP A 212 -3.83 -11.68 -20.58
N PRO A 213 -4.54 -10.55 -20.38
CA PRO A 213 -3.99 -9.35 -19.70
C PRO A 213 -3.70 -9.50 -18.20
N ASN A 214 -4.19 -10.56 -17.56
CA ASN A 214 -4.03 -10.80 -16.11
C ASN A 214 -3.06 -11.96 -15.80
N LEU A 215 -2.41 -12.53 -16.81
CA LEU A 215 -1.55 -13.71 -16.66
C LEU A 215 -0.24 -13.35 -15.92
N PHE A 216 0.29 -14.31 -15.15
CA PHE A 216 1.56 -14.16 -14.41
C PHE A 216 2.28 -15.51 -14.30
N TYR A 217 3.62 -15.47 -14.19
CA TYR A 217 4.41 -16.66 -13.87
C TYR A 217 4.83 -16.68 -12.39
N THR A 218 5.14 -17.86 -11.88
CA THR A 218 5.67 -18.07 -10.53
C THR A 218 7.11 -18.51 -10.61
N CYS A 219 8.01 -17.77 -9.97
CA CYS A 219 9.39 -18.16 -9.72
C CYS A 219 9.40 -19.02 -8.45
N LEU A 220 9.63 -20.32 -8.58
CA LEU A 220 9.60 -21.27 -7.46
C LEU A 220 10.92 -21.25 -6.67
N THR A 221 10.88 -21.62 -5.39
CA THR A 221 12.09 -21.81 -4.58
C THR A 221 13.03 -22.83 -5.27
N PRO A 222 14.35 -22.56 -5.37
CA PRO A 222 15.30 -23.48 -6.00
C PRO A 222 15.23 -24.89 -5.37
N ARG A 223 15.17 -25.93 -6.23
CA ARG A 223 15.12 -27.35 -5.79
C ARG A 223 16.52 -27.97 -5.77
N THR A 224 16.97 -28.49 -6.91
CA THR A 224 18.28 -29.16 -7.07
C THR A 224 19.28 -28.34 -7.89
N SER A 225 18.84 -27.21 -8.45
CA SER A 225 19.65 -26.27 -9.22
C SER A 225 19.89 -25.00 -8.41
N ASP A 226 20.94 -24.24 -8.74
CA ASP A 226 21.16 -22.88 -8.26
C ASP A 226 20.29 -21.83 -8.99
N HIS A 227 19.50 -22.27 -9.98
CA HIS A 227 18.39 -21.51 -10.56
C HIS A 227 17.01 -22.00 -10.06
N SER A 228 16.09 -21.06 -9.94
CA SER A 228 14.65 -21.26 -9.70
C SER A 228 13.90 -21.74 -10.95
N PRO A 229 12.97 -22.71 -10.84
CA PRO A 229 12.02 -23.01 -11.91
C PRO A 229 11.03 -21.85 -12.13
N LEU A 230 10.80 -21.47 -13.39
CA LEU A 230 9.72 -20.54 -13.76
C LEU A 230 8.52 -21.32 -14.28
N VAL A 231 7.37 -21.21 -13.61
CA VAL A 231 6.13 -21.88 -14.02
C VAL A 231 5.06 -20.85 -14.41
N LEU A 232 4.60 -20.93 -15.66
CA LEU A 232 3.45 -20.20 -16.18
C LEU A 232 2.25 -21.13 -16.24
N LYS A 233 1.19 -20.77 -15.52
CA LYS A 233 -0.07 -21.51 -15.50
C LYS A 233 -1.10 -20.73 -16.31
N GLY A 234 -1.73 -21.39 -17.29
CA GLY A 234 -2.73 -20.75 -18.14
C GLY A 234 -3.89 -20.17 -17.32
N ASP A 235 -4.39 -19.00 -17.71
CA ASP A 235 -5.62 -18.45 -17.13
C ASP A 235 -6.75 -19.42 -17.39
N SER A 236 -7.44 -19.84 -16.33
CA SER A 236 -8.50 -20.84 -16.42
C SER A 236 -9.80 -20.18 -16.89
N ARG A 237 -9.77 -19.56 -18.08
CA ARG A 237 -10.96 -19.03 -18.76
C ARG A 237 -11.99 -20.14 -18.96
N ASP A 238 -11.55 -21.37 -19.22
CA ASP A 238 -12.39 -22.56 -19.30
C ASP A 238 -13.04 -22.89 -17.96
N VAL A 239 -12.35 -22.72 -16.82
CA VAL A 239 -12.98 -22.89 -15.50
C VAL A 239 -13.97 -21.77 -15.21
N GLN A 240 -13.72 -20.52 -15.61
CA GLN A 240 -14.73 -19.46 -15.48
C GLN A 240 -15.90 -19.60 -16.46
N PHE A 241 -15.67 -20.11 -17.67
CA PHE A 241 -16.71 -20.33 -18.69
C PHE A 241 -17.54 -21.56 -18.35
N ILE A 242 -16.91 -22.67 -17.98
CA ILE A 242 -17.59 -23.86 -17.45
C ILE A 242 -18.29 -23.51 -16.13
N TYR A 243 -17.74 -22.68 -15.24
CA TYR A 243 -18.53 -22.21 -14.08
C TYR A 243 -19.68 -21.28 -14.48
N LYS A 244 -19.54 -20.41 -15.49
CA LYS A 244 -20.67 -19.61 -16.01
C LYS A 244 -21.75 -20.50 -16.64
N VAL A 245 -21.37 -21.51 -17.41
CA VAL A 245 -22.27 -22.47 -18.06
C VAL A 245 -22.90 -23.42 -17.04
N ILE A 246 -22.13 -23.99 -16.10
CA ILE A 246 -22.65 -24.77 -14.98
C ILE A 246 -23.55 -23.91 -14.09
N SER A 247 -23.23 -22.64 -13.84
CA SER A 247 -24.11 -21.73 -13.09
C SER A 247 -25.38 -21.41 -13.85
N LYS A 248 -25.32 -21.20 -15.17
CA LYS A 248 -26.50 -20.97 -16.00
C LYS A 248 -27.36 -22.23 -16.10
N ILE A 249 -26.75 -23.42 -16.16
CA ILE A 249 -27.43 -24.72 -16.14
C ILE A 249 -28.01 -25.03 -14.75
N LEU A 250 -27.31 -24.74 -13.64
CA LEU A 250 -27.84 -24.86 -12.29
C LEU A 250 -28.98 -23.86 -12.07
N VAL A 251 -28.78 -22.58 -12.36
CA VAL A 251 -29.84 -21.57 -12.20
C VAL A 251 -31.04 -21.89 -13.09
N CYS A 252 -30.86 -22.37 -14.33
CA CYS A 252 -31.99 -22.77 -15.18
C CYS A 252 -32.65 -24.10 -14.79
N ARG A 253 -31.92 -25.12 -14.30
CA ARG A 253 -32.52 -26.41 -13.87
C ARG A 253 -33.09 -26.37 -12.47
N ILE A 254 -32.44 -25.64 -11.56
CA ILE A 254 -32.99 -25.35 -10.24
C ILE A 254 -34.05 -24.25 -10.36
N ARG A 255 -34.22 -23.50 -11.47
CA ARG A 255 -35.31 -22.51 -11.64
C ARG A 255 -36.68 -23.07 -11.27
N GLU A 256 -36.99 -24.23 -11.83
CA GLU A 256 -38.23 -25.00 -11.61
C GLU A 256 -38.43 -25.45 -10.14
N ILE A 257 -37.41 -25.29 -9.30
CA ILE A 257 -37.35 -25.61 -7.88
C ILE A 257 -37.13 -24.34 -7.01
N LEU A 258 -36.49 -23.29 -7.56
CA LEU A 258 -36.25 -21.98 -6.96
C LEU A 258 -37.55 -21.18 -6.88
N ASP A 259 -38.37 -21.25 -7.93
CA ASP A 259 -39.72 -20.66 -7.97
C ASP A 259 -40.66 -21.31 -6.90
N LEU A 260 -40.24 -22.42 -6.27
CA LEU A 260 -40.91 -23.10 -5.15
C LEU A 260 -40.21 -22.91 -3.78
N LEU A 261 -39.01 -22.31 -3.73
CA LEU A 261 -38.19 -22.21 -2.51
C LEU A 261 -37.72 -20.79 -2.15
N ILE A 262 -37.60 -19.88 -3.12
CA ILE A 262 -36.92 -18.58 -2.96
C ILE A 262 -37.78 -17.44 -3.53
N SER A 263 -37.62 -16.24 -2.98
CA SER A 263 -38.34 -15.03 -3.42
C SER A 263 -38.00 -14.63 -4.86
N PRO A 264 -38.99 -14.31 -5.72
CA PRO A 264 -38.74 -13.83 -7.09
C PRO A 264 -37.76 -12.65 -7.19
N ALA A 265 -37.80 -11.73 -6.21
CA ALA A 265 -36.90 -10.57 -6.18
C ALA A 265 -35.42 -10.94 -6.03
N PHE A 266 -35.09 -12.10 -5.45
CA PHE A 266 -33.72 -12.61 -5.40
C PHE A 266 -33.31 -13.26 -6.73
N ILE A 267 -34.23 -13.99 -7.37
CA ILE A 267 -34.03 -14.58 -8.71
C ILE A 267 -33.75 -13.46 -9.72
N ASP A 268 -34.58 -12.41 -9.74
CA ASP A 268 -34.38 -11.22 -10.56
C ASP A 268 -33.03 -10.54 -10.27
N TRP A 269 -32.63 -10.40 -9.00
CA TRP A 269 -31.35 -9.80 -8.62
C TRP A 269 -30.14 -10.62 -9.11
N VAL A 270 -30.19 -11.94 -9.00
CA VAL A 270 -29.15 -12.85 -9.51
C VAL A 270 -29.07 -12.76 -11.04
N LEU A 271 -30.20 -12.73 -11.74
CA LEU A 271 -30.26 -12.57 -13.19
C LEU A 271 -29.74 -11.19 -13.64
N LEU A 272 -30.09 -10.11 -12.94
CA LEU A 272 -29.56 -8.77 -13.20
C LEU A 272 -28.04 -8.71 -13.01
N ALA A 273 -27.53 -9.34 -11.95
CA ALA A 273 -26.10 -9.41 -11.66
C ALA A 273 -25.32 -10.21 -12.70
N GLN A 274 -25.90 -11.26 -13.29
CA GLN A 274 -25.30 -12.00 -14.41
C GLN A 274 -25.36 -11.22 -15.73
N ASN A 275 -26.48 -10.55 -16.02
CA ASN A 275 -26.63 -9.71 -17.23
C ASN A 275 -25.65 -8.53 -17.24
N PHE A 276 -25.26 -8.00 -16.06
CA PHE A 276 -24.23 -6.96 -15.95
C PHE A 276 -22.82 -7.39 -16.38
N PHE A 277 -22.59 -8.69 -16.62
CA PHE A 277 -21.33 -9.27 -17.10
C PHE A 277 -21.40 -9.85 -18.53
N LEU A 278 -22.50 -9.62 -19.27
CA LEU A 278 -22.69 -10.09 -20.65
C LEU A 278 -23.22 -8.98 -21.56
N VAL A 279 -22.30 -8.33 -22.27
CA VAL A 279 -22.58 -7.54 -23.47
C VAL A 279 -21.64 -8.07 -24.56
N SER A 280 -22.20 -8.58 -25.66
CA SER A 280 -21.55 -9.55 -26.57
C SER A 280 -21.27 -10.91 -25.89
N VAL A 281 -21.49 -12.08 -26.48
CA VAL A 281 -21.68 -12.47 -27.90
C VAL A 281 -22.99 -13.27 -28.07
N ASP A 282 -23.59 -13.24 -29.26
CA ASP A 282 -24.79 -14.01 -29.62
C ASP A 282 -24.48 -15.17 -30.60
N SER A 283 -25.37 -16.16 -30.66
CA SER A 283 -25.49 -17.20 -31.69
C SER A 283 -24.22 -17.97 -32.11
N THR A 284 -23.91 -19.09 -31.44
CA THR A 284 -23.43 -20.37 -32.04
C THR A 284 -23.04 -21.39 -30.95
N LEU A 285 -24.00 -22.19 -30.45
CA LEU A 285 -23.68 -23.36 -29.60
C LEU A 285 -24.78 -24.43 -29.62
N GLY A 286 -25.14 -24.87 -30.82
CA GLY A 286 -25.75 -26.18 -31.01
C GLY A 286 -24.72 -27.30 -30.82
N THR A 287 -25.20 -28.52 -30.55
CA THR A 287 -24.41 -29.78 -30.51
C THR A 287 -23.16 -29.80 -29.62
N LEU A 288 -23.33 -30.22 -28.36
CA LEU A 288 -22.26 -30.93 -27.62
C LEU A 288 -22.86 -31.93 -26.60
N GLY A 289 -23.47 -32.99 -27.11
CA GLY A 289 -24.19 -33.99 -26.33
C GLY A 289 -23.31 -35.09 -25.74
N SER A 290 -23.67 -35.55 -24.53
CA SER A 290 -23.23 -36.80 -23.85
C SER A 290 -21.77 -36.98 -23.42
N TRP A 291 -20.75 -36.56 -24.18
CA TRP A 291 -19.37 -37.02 -23.94
C TRP A 291 -18.64 -36.35 -22.75
N GLY A 292 -18.86 -35.06 -22.50
CA GLY A 292 -18.13 -34.31 -21.46
C GLY A 292 -18.37 -34.78 -20.02
N TRP A 293 -19.47 -35.47 -19.73
CA TRP A 293 -19.91 -35.78 -18.36
C TRP A 293 -19.14 -36.92 -17.68
N LYS A 294 -18.44 -37.80 -18.43
CA LYS A 294 -17.73 -38.96 -17.84
C LYS A 294 -16.30 -38.65 -17.37
N CYS A 295 -15.62 -37.66 -17.95
CA CYS A 295 -14.21 -37.39 -17.66
C CYS A 295 -13.98 -36.53 -16.40
N ILE A 296 -14.88 -35.60 -16.09
CA ILE A 296 -14.70 -34.63 -15.00
C ILE A 296 -14.72 -35.30 -13.61
N CYS A 297 -15.50 -36.37 -13.43
CA CYS A 297 -15.80 -36.95 -12.11
C CYS A 297 -14.76 -37.95 -11.56
N ARG A 298 -13.69 -38.32 -12.29
CA ARG A 298 -12.79 -39.42 -11.88
C ARG A 298 -11.52 -39.04 -11.10
N HIS A 299 -11.09 -37.78 -11.10
CA HIS A 299 -9.82 -37.38 -10.49
C HIS A 299 -9.88 -36.09 -9.64
N ALA A 300 -11.06 -35.79 -9.08
CA ALA A 300 -11.14 -34.88 -7.93
C ALA A 300 -10.62 -35.61 -6.68
N TRP A 301 -9.73 -34.97 -5.91
CA TRP A 301 -9.41 -35.46 -4.56
C TRP A 301 -10.68 -35.42 -3.70
N ALA A 302 -10.89 -36.43 -2.86
CA ALA A 302 -12.08 -36.57 -2.03
C ALA A 302 -12.10 -35.56 -0.86
N GLY A 303 -12.37 -34.29 -1.17
CA GLY A 303 -12.63 -33.25 -0.18
C GLY A 303 -13.94 -33.51 0.55
N ALA A 304 -13.89 -34.29 1.63
CA ALA A 304 -15.06 -34.79 2.34
C ALA A 304 -15.97 -33.68 2.93
N ARG A 305 -15.43 -32.47 3.14
CA ARG A 305 -16.19 -31.26 3.55
C ARG A 305 -15.50 -29.98 3.02
N GLY A 306 -16.30 -28.95 2.73
CA GLY A 306 -15.84 -27.57 2.54
C GLY A 306 -15.83 -27.05 1.09
N LEU A 307 -16.06 -25.74 0.94
CA LEU A 307 -15.97 -24.99 -0.32
C LEU A 307 -14.56 -24.39 -0.51
N ARG A 308 -14.14 -24.18 -1.76
CA ARG A 308 -12.77 -23.76 -2.08
C ARG A 308 -12.60 -22.25 -1.91
N GLN A 309 -11.75 -21.82 -0.99
CA GLN A 309 -11.39 -20.41 -0.87
C GLN A 309 -10.62 -19.93 -2.12
N GLY A 310 -11.06 -18.81 -2.70
CA GLY A 310 -10.54 -18.26 -3.95
C GLY A 310 -11.23 -18.74 -5.23
N ASP A 311 -12.17 -19.68 -5.15
CA ASP A 311 -13.07 -20.00 -6.26
C ASP A 311 -14.20 -18.94 -6.37
N PRO A 312 -14.51 -18.41 -7.57
CA PRO A 312 -15.61 -17.46 -7.77
C PRO A 312 -17.01 -17.96 -7.39
N MET A 313 -17.27 -19.28 -7.41
CA MET A 313 -18.60 -19.83 -7.11
C MET A 313 -18.87 -20.05 -5.63
N SER A 314 -17.83 -20.38 -4.85
CA SER A 314 -17.93 -20.68 -3.43
C SER A 314 -18.64 -19.60 -2.58
N PRO A 315 -18.50 -18.28 -2.83
CA PRO A 315 -19.30 -17.26 -2.15
C PRO A 315 -20.81 -17.37 -2.40
N TYR A 316 -21.23 -17.66 -3.64
CA TYR A 316 -22.66 -17.78 -3.99
C TYR A 316 -23.28 -19.06 -3.39
N LEU A 317 -22.55 -20.17 -3.48
CA LEU A 317 -22.95 -21.44 -2.86
C LEU A 317 -23.06 -21.30 -1.33
N PHE A 318 -22.17 -20.54 -0.70
CA PHE A 318 -22.25 -20.24 0.73
C PHE A 318 -23.48 -19.39 1.08
N VAL A 319 -23.82 -18.37 0.27
CA VAL A 319 -25.03 -17.55 0.50
C VAL A 319 -26.30 -18.40 0.41
N LEU A 320 -26.43 -19.28 -0.58
CA LEU A 320 -27.56 -20.20 -0.70
C LEU A 320 -27.69 -21.13 0.52
N VAL A 321 -26.57 -21.65 1.04
CA VAL A 321 -26.57 -22.45 2.28
C VAL A 321 -27.00 -21.63 3.50
N MET A 322 -26.62 -20.34 3.59
CA MET A 322 -27.07 -19.46 4.68
C MET A 322 -28.54 -19.00 4.54
N GLU A 323 -29.12 -19.07 3.35
CA GLU A 323 -30.56 -18.83 3.14
C GLU A 323 -31.41 -19.98 3.72
N VAL A 324 -30.92 -21.23 3.64
CA VAL A 324 -31.57 -22.38 4.30
C VAL A 324 -31.63 -22.19 5.83
N LEU A 325 -30.60 -21.61 6.47
CA LEU A 325 -30.66 -21.23 7.90
C LEU A 325 -31.78 -20.21 8.16
N GLN A 326 -31.93 -19.22 7.29
CA GLN A 326 -33.00 -18.22 7.40
C GLN A 326 -34.39 -18.86 7.28
N MET A 327 -34.56 -19.81 6.35
CA MET A 327 -35.81 -20.56 6.16
C MET A 327 -36.15 -21.42 7.38
N ILE A 328 -35.18 -22.17 7.93
CA ILE A 328 -35.37 -22.99 9.14
C ILE A 328 -35.81 -22.13 10.33
N LEU A 329 -35.15 -20.99 10.55
CA LEU A 329 -35.48 -20.07 11.63
C LEU A 329 -36.86 -19.43 11.43
N GLN A 330 -37.19 -18.97 10.21
CA GLN A 330 -38.50 -18.42 9.88
C GLN A 330 -39.62 -19.46 10.08
N GLN A 331 -39.41 -20.70 9.63
CA GLN A 331 -40.37 -21.79 9.79
C GLN A 331 -40.65 -22.08 11.28
N PHE A 332 -39.61 -22.16 12.12
CA PHE A 332 -39.80 -22.36 13.55
C PHE A 332 -40.50 -21.16 14.22
N ILE A 333 -40.21 -19.93 13.79
CA ILE A 333 -40.87 -18.71 14.29
C ILE A 333 -42.37 -18.72 13.98
N ASP A 334 -42.76 -19.01 12.74
CA ASP A 334 -44.18 -19.03 12.34
C ASP A 334 -44.93 -20.27 12.90
N GLN A 335 -44.25 -21.41 13.10
CA GLN A 335 -44.84 -22.61 13.74
C GLN A 335 -45.04 -22.46 15.25
N ASP A 336 -44.16 -21.75 15.96
CA ASP A 336 -44.28 -21.53 17.40
C ASP A 336 -45.43 -20.57 17.76
N GLY A 337 -45.72 -19.61 16.87
CA GLY A 337 -46.80 -18.63 17.01
C GLY A 337 -46.65 -17.63 18.17
N GLN A 338 -45.67 -17.83 19.06
CA GLN A 338 -45.48 -17.05 20.29
C GLN A 338 -44.04 -16.48 20.40
N PHE A 339 -43.21 -16.62 19.36
CA PHE A 339 -41.91 -15.98 19.24
C PHE A 339 -42.04 -14.45 19.32
N LEU A 340 -41.28 -13.83 20.22
CA LEU A 340 -41.35 -12.39 20.44
C LEU A 340 -40.17 -11.69 19.76
N TYR A 341 -40.47 -11.02 18.65
CA TYR A 341 -39.53 -10.13 17.98
C TYR A 341 -39.03 -9.03 18.91
N HIS A 342 -37.81 -8.54 18.68
CA HIS A 342 -37.35 -7.32 19.32
C HIS A 342 -38.32 -6.15 19.00
N TRP A 343 -38.62 -5.29 19.98
CA TRP A 343 -39.70 -4.30 19.90
C TRP A 343 -39.54 -3.21 18.83
N ARG A 344 -38.35 -3.08 18.21
CA ARG A 344 -38.13 -2.26 17.00
C ARG A 344 -37.99 -3.11 15.73
N CYS A 345 -38.51 -4.33 15.71
CA CYS A 345 -38.33 -5.29 14.63
C CYS A 345 -39.62 -6.07 14.27
N SER A 346 -40.62 -6.09 15.14
CA SER A 346 -41.90 -6.82 15.00
C SER A 346 -42.68 -6.51 13.71
N GLU A 347 -42.94 -5.23 13.42
CA GLU A 347 -43.63 -4.72 12.21
C GLU A 347 -42.87 -5.04 10.89
N LEU A 348 -41.61 -5.45 10.97
CA LEU A 348 -40.79 -5.91 9.85
C LEU A 348 -40.54 -7.43 9.88
N LYS A 349 -41.03 -8.14 10.90
CA LYS A 349 -40.62 -9.50 11.27
C LYS A 349 -39.08 -9.71 11.27
N LEU A 350 -38.30 -8.67 11.59
CA LEU A 350 -36.84 -8.67 11.40
C LEU A 350 -36.11 -9.40 12.55
N PHE A 351 -35.89 -10.71 12.39
CA PHE A 351 -35.18 -11.55 13.37
C PHE A 351 -33.70 -11.80 13.05
N GLN A 352 -33.24 -11.53 11.82
CA GLN A 352 -31.90 -11.87 11.33
C GLN A 352 -31.30 -10.75 10.46
N LEU A 353 -29.98 -10.56 10.58
CA LEU A 353 -29.13 -9.83 9.62
C LEU A 353 -27.85 -10.66 9.40
N SER A 354 -27.42 -10.86 8.16
CA SER A 354 -26.22 -11.65 7.83
C SER A 354 -25.28 -10.90 6.88
N PHE A 355 -23.99 -11.21 6.95
CA PHE A 355 -22.99 -10.88 5.94
C PHE A 355 -21.94 -11.99 5.89
N ALA A 356 -22.06 -12.89 4.89
CA ALA A 356 -21.36 -14.17 4.90
C ALA A 356 -21.57 -14.90 6.25
N ASP A 357 -20.50 -15.29 6.94
CA ASP A 357 -20.53 -16.00 8.22
C ASP A 357 -20.66 -15.07 9.45
N ASP A 358 -20.67 -13.75 9.27
CA ASP A 358 -21.00 -12.79 10.34
C ASP A 358 -22.53 -12.65 10.45
N LEU A 359 -23.12 -13.29 11.46
CA LEU A 359 -24.56 -13.35 11.73
C LEU A 359 -24.95 -12.51 12.95
N LEU A 360 -26.06 -11.77 12.86
CA LEU A 360 -26.71 -11.07 13.97
C LEU A 360 -28.18 -11.52 14.07
N LEU A 361 -28.53 -12.19 15.17
CA LEU A 361 -29.90 -12.60 15.49
C LEU A 361 -30.55 -11.63 16.49
N LEU A 362 -31.84 -11.38 16.33
CA LEU A 362 -32.59 -10.33 17.03
C LEU A 362 -33.95 -10.84 17.53
N CYS A 363 -34.11 -10.93 18.85
CA CYS A 363 -35.37 -11.28 19.52
C CYS A 363 -35.62 -10.34 20.71
N LYS A 364 -36.80 -10.47 21.34
CA LYS A 364 -37.02 -10.02 22.71
C LYS A 364 -36.21 -10.93 23.65
N ALA A 365 -35.73 -10.39 24.75
CA ALA A 365 -35.03 -11.16 25.76
C ALA A 365 -36.01 -12.02 26.57
N ASP A 366 -36.28 -13.23 26.09
CA ASP A 366 -36.96 -14.31 26.81
C ASP A 366 -36.40 -15.68 26.38
N VAL A 367 -36.55 -16.67 27.29
CA VAL A 367 -35.92 -17.99 27.15
C VAL A 367 -36.50 -18.76 25.96
N ARG A 368 -37.79 -18.56 25.64
CA ARG A 368 -38.46 -19.24 24.52
C ARG A 368 -37.89 -18.81 23.17
N SER A 369 -37.81 -17.50 22.91
CA SER A 369 -37.31 -16.97 21.64
C SER A 369 -35.85 -17.34 21.41
N VAL A 370 -35.05 -17.39 22.48
CA VAL A 370 -33.65 -17.81 22.45
C VAL A 370 -33.50 -19.34 22.30
N SER A 371 -34.36 -20.14 22.92
CA SER A 371 -34.41 -21.60 22.72
C SER A 371 -34.79 -21.97 21.28
N LEU A 372 -35.66 -21.19 20.65
CA LEU A 372 -36.07 -21.36 19.25
C LEU A 372 -34.89 -21.10 18.30
N PHE A 373 -34.11 -20.04 18.55
CA PHE A 373 -32.85 -19.80 17.83
C PHE A 373 -31.83 -20.93 18.05
N ARG A 374 -31.67 -21.44 19.29
CA ARG A 374 -30.80 -22.60 19.58
C ARG A 374 -31.20 -23.82 18.74
N ARG A 375 -32.48 -24.20 18.77
CA ARG A 375 -33.04 -25.32 17.98
C ARG A 375 -32.80 -25.14 16.48
N GLY A 376 -33.03 -23.94 15.93
CA GLY A 376 -32.80 -23.67 14.51
C GLY A 376 -31.33 -23.79 14.09
N LEU A 377 -30.42 -23.30 14.94
CA LEU A 377 -28.97 -23.43 14.73
C LEU A 377 -28.51 -24.90 14.83
N ASP A 378 -29.01 -25.68 15.78
CA ASP A 378 -28.67 -27.10 15.93
C ASP A 378 -29.18 -27.94 14.74
N VAL A 379 -30.43 -27.71 14.30
CA VAL A 379 -30.97 -28.37 13.10
C VAL A 379 -30.17 -27.99 11.86
N PHE A 380 -29.89 -26.71 11.65
CA PHE A 380 -29.04 -26.27 10.54
C PHE A 380 -27.63 -26.87 10.59
N ALA A 381 -27.01 -26.96 11.76
CA ALA A 381 -25.70 -27.59 11.94
C ALA A 381 -25.75 -29.10 11.63
N SER A 382 -26.83 -29.79 12.00
CA SER A 382 -27.01 -31.22 11.68
C SER A 382 -27.19 -31.48 10.17
N LEU A 383 -27.81 -30.55 9.44
CA LEU A 383 -28.07 -30.66 8.00
C LEU A 383 -26.87 -30.22 7.14
N SER A 384 -26.15 -29.16 7.56
CA SER A 384 -25.08 -28.53 6.77
C SER A 384 -23.66 -28.94 7.20
N GLY A 385 -23.49 -29.46 8.43
CA GLY A 385 -22.20 -29.63 9.07
C GLY A 385 -21.50 -28.32 9.48
N LEU A 386 -22.18 -27.17 9.37
CA LEU A 386 -21.68 -25.85 9.79
C LEU A 386 -22.11 -25.57 11.24
N HIS A 387 -21.16 -25.71 12.17
CA HIS A 387 -21.39 -25.45 13.59
C HIS A 387 -21.05 -23.99 13.95
N THR A 388 -21.79 -23.43 14.91
CA THR A 388 -21.37 -22.23 15.64
C THR A 388 -20.12 -22.56 16.50
N ASN A 389 -19.23 -21.59 16.71
CA ASN A 389 -17.99 -21.77 17.47
C ASN A 389 -17.94 -20.87 18.71
N PRO A 390 -17.46 -21.34 19.88
CA PRO A 390 -17.17 -20.54 21.10
C PRO A 390 -16.00 -19.49 21.23
N GLN A 391 -15.31 -18.91 20.20
CA GLN A 391 -14.26 -17.78 20.27
C GLN A 391 -14.15 -16.23 19.63
N LYS A 392 -14.74 -15.28 18.73
CA LYS A 392 -15.81 -14.66 17.73
C LYS A 392 -17.11 -13.83 18.06
N SER A 393 -18.34 -14.33 17.93
CA SER A 393 -19.64 -13.64 18.16
C SER A 393 -20.05 -13.61 19.64
N GLN A 394 -21.15 -13.01 20.08
CA GLN A 394 -21.48 -12.91 21.52
C GLN A 394 -22.99 -12.75 21.75
N LEU A 395 -23.48 -13.07 22.94
CA LEU A 395 -24.85 -12.74 23.36
C LEU A 395 -24.85 -11.39 24.09
N ILE A 396 -25.53 -10.39 23.53
CA ILE A 396 -25.50 -8.99 24.01
C ILE A 396 -26.89 -8.60 24.52
N PHE A 397 -27.02 -8.44 25.83
CA PHE A 397 -28.30 -8.13 26.47
C PHE A 397 -28.61 -6.63 26.54
N SER A 398 -29.90 -6.30 26.65
CA SER A 398 -30.34 -4.96 27.08
C SER A 398 -30.40 -4.89 28.62
N LYS A 399 -30.26 -3.69 29.20
CA LYS A 399 -30.36 -3.51 30.67
C LYS A 399 -31.68 -4.02 31.28
N ALA A 400 -32.76 -4.13 30.50
CA ALA A 400 -34.05 -4.64 30.96
C ALA A 400 -34.11 -6.18 31.07
N ALA A 401 -33.05 -6.89 30.69
CA ALA A 401 -32.97 -8.36 30.69
C ALA A 401 -32.04 -8.93 31.79
N SER A 402 -31.56 -8.10 32.72
CA SER A 402 -30.58 -8.51 33.74
C SER A 402 -31.02 -9.73 34.55
N GLY A 403 -32.29 -9.79 34.97
CA GLY A 403 -32.85 -10.92 35.72
C GLY A 403 -33.08 -12.21 34.92
N LEU A 404 -32.79 -12.23 33.61
CA LEU A 404 -32.84 -13.43 32.76
C LEU A 404 -31.48 -13.81 32.19
N ARG A 405 -30.43 -13.02 32.47
CA ARG A 405 -29.10 -13.09 31.85
C ARG A 405 -28.53 -14.51 31.83
N ASP A 406 -28.49 -15.15 32.99
CA ASP A 406 -27.74 -16.39 33.17
C ASP A 406 -28.45 -17.57 32.47
N SER A 407 -29.77 -17.67 32.60
CA SER A 407 -30.60 -18.65 31.86
C SER A 407 -30.50 -18.48 30.34
N LEU A 408 -30.36 -17.25 29.84
CA LEU A 408 -30.22 -16.99 28.40
C LEU A 408 -28.81 -17.32 27.88
N LEU A 409 -27.77 -17.14 28.69
CA LEU A 409 -26.40 -17.59 28.38
C LEU A 409 -26.33 -19.12 28.34
N GLU A 410 -26.92 -19.78 29.33
CA GLU A 410 -27.05 -21.24 29.42
C GLU A 410 -27.80 -21.83 28.20
N THR A 411 -28.96 -21.26 27.84
CA THR A 411 -29.80 -21.73 26.72
C THR A 411 -29.05 -21.79 25.37
N LEU A 412 -28.17 -20.82 25.09
CA LEU A 412 -27.37 -20.82 23.85
C LEU A 412 -26.00 -21.50 24.03
N GLY A 413 -25.49 -21.61 25.25
CA GLY A 413 -24.09 -21.96 25.55
C GLY A 413 -23.11 -20.86 25.14
N PHE A 414 -23.54 -19.60 25.11
CA PHE A 414 -22.78 -18.47 24.56
C PHE A 414 -22.17 -17.56 25.64
N GLN A 415 -21.07 -16.89 25.30
CA GLN A 415 -20.42 -15.89 26.15
C GLN A 415 -21.12 -14.53 26.04
N GLU A 416 -21.16 -13.79 27.15
CA GLU A 416 -21.71 -12.44 27.19
C GLU A 416 -20.82 -11.44 26.43
N GLY A 417 -21.46 -10.60 25.63
CA GLY A 417 -20.82 -9.49 24.93
C GLY A 417 -21.25 -8.13 25.46
N HIS A 418 -20.34 -7.17 25.37
CA HIS A 418 -20.59 -5.79 25.78
C HIS A 418 -20.26 -4.84 24.63
N LEU A 419 -21.13 -3.85 24.39
CA LEU A 419 -20.84 -2.81 23.41
C LEU A 419 -19.73 -1.86 23.94
N PRO A 420 -18.73 -1.48 23.13
CA PRO A 420 -18.67 -1.67 21.68
C PRO A 420 -18.00 -2.97 21.21
N VAL A 421 -18.72 -3.72 20.36
CA VAL A 421 -18.21 -4.92 19.67
C VAL A 421 -17.84 -4.56 18.23
N ARG A 422 -16.85 -5.25 17.63
CA ARG A 422 -16.51 -5.08 16.21
C ARG A 422 -17.42 -5.93 15.32
N TYR A 423 -18.03 -5.32 14.31
CA TYR A 423 -18.79 -5.97 13.24
C TYR A 423 -18.32 -5.42 11.90
N LEU A 424 -17.99 -6.29 10.93
CA LEU A 424 -17.38 -5.91 9.64
C LEU A 424 -16.15 -4.97 9.78
N GLY A 425 -15.42 -5.08 10.89
CA GLY A 425 -14.26 -4.25 11.21
C GLY A 425 -14.56 -2.83 11.71
N LEU A 426 -15.85 -2.45 11.85
CA LEU A 426 -16.33 -1.20 12.45
C LEU A 426 -16.84 -1.43 13.89
N PRO A 427 -16.79 -0.43 14.79
CA PRO A 427 -17.33 -0.56 16.15
C PRO A 427 -18.85 -0.35 16.20
N LEU A 428 -19.62 -1.35 16.65
CA LEU A 428 -21.03 -1.18 17.00
C LEU A 428 -21.14 -0.40 18.32
N ILE A 429 -21.57 0.86 18.23
CA ILE A 429 -21.68 1.79 19.36
C ILE A 429 -23.12 2.20 19.62
N SER A 430 -23.55 2.13 20.89
CA SER A 430 -24.78 2.76 21.38
C SER A 430 -24.60 4.26 21.70
N ALA A 431 -23.36 4.67 22.00
CA ALA A 431 -22.98 6.00 22.43
C ALA A 431 -22.44 6.88 21.28
N ARG A 432 -21.75 7.97 21.63
CA ARG A 432 -20.99 8.82 20.69
C ARG A 432 -19.66 8.18 20.36
N LEU A 433 -19.30 8.10 19.08
CA LEU A 433 -17.97 7.67 18.62
C LEU A 433 -16.87 8.54 19.25
N SER A 434 -15.97 7.89 20.00
CA SER A 434 -14.85 8.53 20.69
C SER A 434 -13.58 8.57 19.84
N ILE A 435 -12.51 9.16 20.39
CA ILE A 435 -11.17 9.13 19.79
C ILE A 435 -10.56 7.72 19.92
N ALA A 436 -10.81 7.01 21.03
CA ALA A 436 -10.29 5.67 21.27
C ALA A 436 -10.88 4.65 20.28
N ASP A 437 -12.19 4.71 20.02
CA ASP A 437 -12.88 3.84 19.04
C ASP A 437 -12.29 3.98 17.62
N CYS A 438 -11.73 5.16 17.31
CA CYS A 438 -11.12 5.47 16.02
C CYS A 438 -9.62 5.12 15.94
N GLN A 439 -8.98 4.76 17.05
CA GLN A 439 -7.55 4.37 17.07
C GLN A 439 -7.21 3.22 16.08
N PRO A 440 -8.08 2.21 15.83
CA PRO A 440 -7.83 1.17 14.83
C PRO A 440 -7.77 1.69 13.39
N LEU A 441 -8.46 2.80 13.07
CA LEU A 441 -8.37 3.46 11.76
C LEU A 441 -7.00 4.14 11.60
N LEU A 442 -6.54 4.85 12.64
CA LEU A 442 -5.21 5.46 12.66
C LEU A 442 -4.11 4.39 12.57
N GLN A 443 -4.22 3.29 13.31
CA GLN A 443 -3.29 2.16 13.24
C GLN A 443 -3.24 1.50 11.84
N LYS A 444 -4.39 1.34 11.16
CA LYS A 444 -4.43 0.84 9.77
C LYS A 444 -3.71 1.80 8.80
N ILE A 445 -3.89 3.11 8.97
CA ILE A 445 -3.20 4.14 8.16
C ILE A 445 -1.69 4.13 8.44
N ASP A 446 -1.29 4.11 9.71
CA ASP A 446 0.12 4.09 10.11
C ASP A 446 0.83 2.81 9.65
N SER A 447 0.14 1.66 9.66
CA SER A 447 0.67 0.39 9.13
C SER A 447 0.83 0.40 7.61
N ARG A 448 -0.11 1.01 6.87
CA ARG A 448 0.03 1.20 5.41
C ARG A 448 1.18 2.14 5.06
N ILE A 449 1.34 3.25 5.81
CA ILE A 449 2.48 4.17 5.62
C ILE A 449 3.81 3.45 5.91
N LYS A 450 3.91 2.70 7.02
CA LYS A 450 5.10 1.90 7.35
C LYS A 450 5.45 0.85 6.29
N GLY A 451 4.44 0.22 5.68
CA GLY A 451 4.63 -0.67 4.53
C GLY A 451 5.21 0.00 3.27
N TRP A 452 5.36 1.33 3.26
CA TRP A 452 6.03 2.11 2.21
C TRP A 452 7.26 2.88 2.72
N GLU A 453 7.58 2.81 4.02
CA GLU A 453 8.81 3.39 4.56
C GLU A 453 10.01 2.58 4.05
N GLY A 454 10.96 3.27 3.40
CA GLY A 454 12.09 2.65 2.69
C GLY A 454 11.93 2.56 1.17
N VAL A 455 10.70 2.58 0.64
CA VAL A 455 10.46 2.66 -0.81
C VAL A 455 10.71 4.09 -1.29
N GLN A 456 11.53 4.28 -2.34
CA GLN A 456 11.86 5.61 -2.89
C GLN A 456 10.72 6.22 -3.72
N LEU A 457 9.56 6.45 -3.09
CA LEU A 457 8.36 7.00 -3.71
C LEU A 457 8.51 8.49 -4.00
N SER A 458 8.39 8.87 -5.28
CA SER A 458 8.24 10.27 -5.71
C SER A 458 6.99 10.92 -5.11
N PHE A 459 6.98 12.25 -4.97
CA PHE A 459 5.82 12.99 -4.46
C PHE A 459 4.52 12.68 -5.23
N ALA A 460 4.58 12.52 -6.55
CA ALA A 460 3.43 12.14 -7.37
C ALA A 460 2.90 10.74 -7.02
N GLY A 461 3.79 9.78 -6.75
CA GLY A 461 3.42 8.44 -6.25
C GLY A 461 2.76 8.49 -4.87
N ARG A 462 3.32 9.27 -3.93
CA ARG A 462 2.73 9.49 -2.60
C ARG A 462 1.33 10.11 -2.68
N VAL A 463 1.12 11.10 -3.55
CA VAL A 463 -0.20 11.68 -3.83
C VAL A 463 -1.19 10.62 -4.34
N GLN A 464 -0.74 9.72 -5.21
CA GLN A 464 -1.61 8.65 -5.75
C GLN A 464 -1.98 7.63 -4.66
N LEU A 465 -1.04 7.20 -3.82
CA LEU A 465 -1.29 6.28 -2.69
C LEU A 465 -2.20 6.91 -1.62
N ILE A 466 -2.05 8.21 -1.35
CA ILE A 466 -2.97 8.95 -0.46
C ILE A 466 -4.40 8.84 -1.00
N LYS A 467 -4.61 9.08 -2.30
CA LYS A 467 -5.96 9.06 -2.90
C LYS A 467 -6.59 7.67 -2.99
N SER A 468 -5.81 6.68 -3.43
CA SER A 468 -6.31 5.33 -3.72
C SER A 468 -6.44 4.46 -2.47
N VAL A 469 -5.55 4.61 -1.48
CA VAL A 469 -5.46 3.72 -0.31
C VAL A 469 -5.76 4.44 1.01
N LEU A 470 -5.14 5.60 1.29
CA LEU A 470 -5.28 6.21 2.62
C LEU A 470 -6.62 6.96 2.80
N VAL A 471 -7.15 7.56 1.74
CA VAL A 471 -8.49 8.21 1.75
C VAL A 471 -9.62 7.18 1.62
N SER A 472 -9.42 6.03 0.96
CA SER A 472 -10.46 4.99 0.90
C SER A 472 -10.70 4.31 2.26
N LEU A 473 -9.67 4.21 3.12
CA LEU A 473 -9.82 3.84 4.52
C LEU A 473 -10.68 4.83 5.33
N GLU A 474 -10.60 6.14 5.03
CA GLU A 474 -11.48 7.17 5.62
C GLU A 474 -12.92 6.98 5.16
N VAL A 475 -13.13 6.88 3.85
CA VAL A 475 -14.45 6.73 3.22
C VAL A 475 -15.24 5.55 3.81
N TYR A 476 -14.58 4.41 4.07
CA TYR A 476 -15.24 3.23 4.64
C TYR A 476 -15.85 3.50 6.04
N TRP A 477 -15.12 4.18 6.92
CA TRP A 477 -15.66 4.58 8.24
C TRP A 477 -16.66 5.74 8.12
N ALA A 478 -16.38 6.68 7.22
CA ALA A 478 -17.18 7.87 6.97
C ALA A 478 -18.54 7.57 6.28
N MET A 479 -18.75 6.36 5.77
CA MET A 479 -20.05 5.85 5.29
C MET A 479 -21.02 5.50 6.42
N ALA A 480 -20.49 5.12 7.60
CA ALA A 480 -21.27 4.67 8.75
C ALA A 480 -21.34 5.72 9.88
N PHE A 481 -20.27 6.50 10.08
CA PHE A 481 -20.16 7.42 11.22
C PHE A 481 -19.81 8.86 10.81
N ILE A 482 -20.24 9.82 11.62
CA ILE A 482 -19.69 11.19 11.61
C ILE A 482 -18.40 11.18 12.43
N LEU A 483 -17.26 11.34 11.77
CA LEU A 483 -15.95 11.21 12.40
C LEU A 483 -15.64 12.41 13.32
N PRO A 484 -15.01 12.20 14.49
CA PRO A 484 -14.60 13.30 15.36
C PRO A 484 -13.59 14.23 14.66
N LYS A 485 -13.77 15.56 14.79
CA LYS A 485 -12.84 16.55 14.20
C LYS A 485 -11.37 16.29 14.57
N GLY A 486 -11.09 15.87 15.80
CA GLY A 486 -9.73 15.51 16.24
C GLY A 486 -9.12 14.34 15.46
N ILE A 487 -9.91 13.31 15.13
CA ILE A 487 -9.48 12.18 14.30
C ILE A 487 -9.21 12.63 12.87
N ILE A 488 -10.11 13.43 12.28
CA ILE A 488 -9.90 14.01 10.96
C ILE A 488 -8.59 14.83 10.92
N ASN A 489 -8.29 15.61 11.96
CA ASN A 489 -7.05 16.38 12.06
C ASN A 489 -5.81 15.47 12.21
N GLU A 490 -5.86 14.43 13.03
CA GLU A 490 -4.77 13.44 13.18
C GLU A 490 -4.53 12.60 11.91
N MET A 491 -5.58 12.38 11.11
CA MET A 491 -5.46 11.78 9.77
C MET A 491 -4.81 12.76 8.80
N ILE A 492 -5.27 14.01 8.71
CA ILE A 492 -4.67 15.07 7.88
C ILE A 492 -3.18 15.25 8.22
N LYS A 493 -2.83 15.26 9.51
CA LYS A 493 -1.44 15.30 10.01
C LYS A 493 -0.59 14.15 9.48
N ARG A 494 -1.10 12.92 9.48
CA ARG A 494 -0.44 11.73 8.89
C ARG A 494 -0.29 11.86 7.38
N LEU A 495 -1.36 12.17 6.65
CA LEU A 495 -1.34 12.32 5.19
C LEU A 495 -0.36 13.42 4.75
N ARG A 496 -0.32 14.55 5.46
CA ARG A 496 0.62 15.66 5.24
C ARG A 496 2.06 15.25 5.53
N THR A 497 2.30 14.48 6.58
CA THR A 497 3.65 14.01 6.96
C THR A 497 4.16 12.97 5.96
N PHE A 498 3.33 11.98 5.59
CA PHE A 498 3.67 10.99 4.56
C PHE A 498 3.93 11.64 3.20
N LEU A 499 3.10 12.60 2.76
CA LEU A 499 3.33 13.32 1.50
C LEU A 499 4.73 13.97 1.46
N TRP A 500 5.05 14.79 2.45
CA TRP A 500 6.27 15.61 2.42
C TRP A 500 7.53 14.86 2.89
N LYS A 501 7.45 14.04 3.94
CA LYS A 501 8.60 13.29 4.48
C LYS A 501 8.75 11.88 3.89
N GLY A 502 7.64 11.18 3.64
CA GLY A 502 7.64 9.77 3.24
C GLY A 502 7.59 8.80 4.41
N THR A 503 7.36 9.31 5.63
CA THR A 503 7.32 8.56 6.89
C THR A 503 6.07 8.89 7.71
N SER A 504 5.73 8.00 8.64
CA SER A 504 4.76 8.20 9.72
C SER A 504 5.38 8.98 10.89
N SER A 505 6.68 8.81 11.15
CA SER A 505 7.42 9.50 12.20
C SER A 505 7.74 10.96 11.85
N SER A 506 7.73 11.83 12.87
CA SER A 506 8.22 13.21 12.79
C SER A 506 9.75 13.27 12.62
N GLY A 507 10.47 12.32 13.22
CA GLY A 507 11.91 12.13 13.13
C GLY A 507 12.36 11.31 11.92
N TYR A 508 13.64 11.49 11.56
CA TYR A 508 14.30 10.93 10.38
C TYR A 508 14.36 9.38 10.38
N PRO A 509 14.34 8.73 9.20
CA PRO A 509 14.72 7.33 9.09
C PRO A 509 16.17 7.13 9.52
N LYS A 510 16.44 6.07 10.29
CA LYS A 510 17.81 5.66 10.63
C LYS A 510 18.43 4.98 9.40
N VAL A 511 19.72 5.24 9.17
CA VAL A 511 20.47 4.72 8.01
C VAL A 511 20.51 3.19 8.02
N ALA A 512 20.46 2.57 6.85
CA ALA A 512 20.63 1.12 6.70
C ALA A 512 22.04 0.70 7.18
N TRP A 513 22.10 -0.29 8.08
CA TRP A 513 23.34 -0.73 8.72
C TRP A 513 24.38 -1.32 7.76
N GLU A 514 23.97 -1.73 6.56
CA GLU A 514 24.84 -2.20 5.48
C GLU A 514 25.91 -1.17 5.09
N LEU A 515 25.61 0.13 5.19
CA LEU A 515 26.58 1.22 4.96
C LEU A 515 27.69 1.31 6.04
N PHE A 516 27.59 0.55 7.13
CA PHE A 516 28.63 0.37 8.14
C PHE A 516 29.36 -0.99 8.04
N ALA A 517 28.92 -1.90 7.17
CA ALA A 517 29.40 -3.28 7.11
C ALA A 517 30.31 -3.59 5.89
N ASP A 518 30.44 -2.67 4.94
CA ASP A 518 31.28 -2.84 3.74
C ASP A 518 32.78 -2.75 4.08
N GLN A 519 33.42 -3.91 4.29
CA GLN A 519 34.86 -4.04 4.49
C GLN A 519 35.69 -3.81 3.22
N SER A 520 35.08 -3.74 2.02
CA SER A 520 35.81 -3.75 0.74
C SER A 520 36.33 -2.38 0.31
N ARG A 521 35.76 -1.30 0.85
CA ARG A 521 36.26 0.07 0.62
C ARG A 521 37.42 0.36 1.57
N LYS A 522 38.53 0.88 1.02
CA LYS A 522 39.62 1.51 1.79
C LYS A 522 39.20 2.85 2.40
N VAL A 523 38.14 2.86 3.22
CA VAL A 523 37.78 3.99 4.06
C VAL A 523 38.81 4.05 5.20
N ALA A 524 39.44 5.19 5.43
CA ALA A 524 40.30 5.39 6.59
C ALA A 524 39.52 5.04 7.86
N LYS A 525 40.14 4.31 8.81
CA LYS A 525 39.52 3.84 10.07
C LYS A 525 38.68 4.96 10.69
N VAL A 526 37.34 4.90 10.56
CA VAL A 526 36.42 5.94 11.06
C VAL A 526 36.31 5.83 12.57
N ARG A 527 37.33 6.36 13.24
CA ARG A 527 37.38 6.50 14.69
C ARG A 527 36.49 7.65 15.12
N LEU A 528 36.02 7.57 16.36
CA LEU A 528 35.63 8.77 17.09
C LEU A 528 36.85 9.70 17.07
N ARG A 529 36.68 10.90 16.49
CA ARG A 529 37.76 11.88 16.39
C ARG A 529 38.29 12.16 17.80
N ASP A 530 39.59 11.90 18.00
CA ASP A 530 40.35 12.31 19.17
C ASP A 530 39.76 11.84 20.51
N CYS A 531 39.08 10.67 20.51
CA CYS A 531 38.41 10.08 21.66
C CYS A 531 38.31 8.55 21.53
N SER A 532 38.58 7.79 22.59
CA SER A 532 38.28 6.35 22.62
C SER A 532 36.91 6.03 23.24
N ILE A 533 36.27 4.97 22.77
CA ILE A 533 35.01 4.42 23.32
C ILE A 533 35.15 4.08 24.82
N TRP A 534 36.37 3.73 25.24
CA TRP A 534 36.71 3.38 26.61
C TRP A 534 36.69 4.57 27.57
N THR A 535 36.97 5.79 27.07
CA THR A 535 37.09 7.01 27.90
C THR A 535 36.00 8.05 27.64
N VAL A 536 35.10 7.85 26.67
CA VAL A 536 33.94 8.75 26.45
C VAL A 536 32.94 8.64 27.60
N LYS A 537 32.46 9.79 28.10
CA LYS A 537 31.45 9.86 29.17
C LYS A 537 30.07 9.38 28.67
N GLU A 538 29.45 8.47 29.42
CA GLU A 538 28.21 7.76 29.04
C GLU A 538 26.98 8.67 28.89
N ASN A 539 27.01 9.87 29.44
CA ASN A 539 25.94 10.85 29.26
C ASN A 539 25.96 11.54 27.87
N LYS A 540 27.05 11.42 27.09
CA LYS A 540 27.15 11.95 25.73
C LYS A 540 26.59 10.96 24.69
N GLY A 541 25.41 11.27 24.13
CA GLY A 541 24.88 10.62 22.92
C GLY A 541 23.39 10.26 22.98
N ALA A 542 22.88 9.70 21.89
CA ALA A 542 21.50 9.23 21.79
C ALA A 542 21.25 8.00 22.68
N TRP A 543 20.01 7.75 23.10
CA TRP A 543 19.64 6.68 24.06
C TRP A 543 20.29 5.31 23.77
N GLY A 544 20.25 4.85 22.51
CA GLY A 544 20.88 3.58 22.11
C GLY A 544 22.40 3.58 22.24
N TRP A 545 23.07 4.69 21.91
CA TRP A 545 24.52 4.84 22.08
C TRP A 545 24.91 4.80 23.56
N ARG A 546 24.16 5.49 24.43
CA ARG A 546 24.38 5.45 25.88
C ARG A 546 24.23 4.02 26.43
N LYS A 547 23.23 3.26 25.94
CA LYS A 547 23.06 1.84 26.27
C LYS A 547 24.14 0.92 25.68
N MET A 548 24.78 1.28 24.56
CA MET A 548 25.98 0.58 24.07
C MET A 548 27.22 0.89 24.94
N LEU A 549 27.42 2.15 25.35
CA LEU A 549 28.56 2.51 26.20
C LEU A 549 28.53 1.78 27.55
N THR A 550 27.36 1.59 28.17
CA THR A 550 27.23 0.78 29.40
C THR A 550 27.68 -0.67 29.25
N LEU A 551 27.72 -1.24 28.03
CA LEU A 551 28.19 -2.61 27.77
C LEU A 551 29.73 -2.72 27.63
N ARG A 552 30.46 -1.60 27.62
CA ARG A 552 31.92 -1.63 27.40
C ARG A 552 32.66 -2.44 28.46
N HIS A 553 32.26 -2.34 29.73
CA HIS A 553 32.92 -3.04 30.82
C HIS A 553 32.77 -4.57 30.68
N THR A 554 31.58 -5.03 30.27
CA THR A 554 31.33 -6.43 29.90
C THR A 554 32.15 -6.86 28.67
N LEU A 555 32.27 -6.00 27.65
CA LEU A 555 33.09 -6.30 26.47
C LEU A 555 34.58 -6.46 26.82
N LEU A 556 35.12 -5.59 27.70
CA LEU A 556 36.54 -5.60 28.08
C LEU A 556 36.97 -6.91 28.77
N SER A 557 36.07 -7.54 29.52
CA SER A 557 36.35 -8.83 30.15
C SER A 557 36.62 -9.95 29.13
N HIS A 558 36.12 -9.85 27.90
CA HIS A 558 36.17 -10.92 26.89
C HIS A 558 37.04 -10.63 25.64
N ILE A 559 37.60 -9.41 25.50
CA ILE A 559 38.55 -9.07 24.44
C ILE A 559 39.98 -8.91 24.97
N GLN A 560 40.97 -9.23 24.14
CA GLN A 560 42.39 -9.02 24.42
C GLN A 560 43.01 -8.11 23.35
N PHE A 561 43.80 -7.15 23.79
CA PHE A 561 44.59 -6.26 22.94
C PHE A 561 45.99 -6.86 22.77
N ARG A 562 46.48 -6.92 21.54
CA ARG A 562 47.85 -7.33 21.21
C ARG A 562 48.53 -6.17 20.50
N VAL A 563 49.46 -5.52 21.20
CA VAL A 563 50.34 -4.48 20.65
C VAL A 563 51.24 -5.13 19.61
N GLY A 564 51.41 -4.50 18.46
CA GLY A 564 52.30 -4.97 17.39
C GLY A 564 53.18 -3.86 16.87
N ASP A 565 52.70 -3.14 15.87
CA ASP A 565 53.37 -1.96 15.30
C ASP A 565 53.14 -0.68 16.13
N GLY A 566 52.24 -0.71 17.13
CA GLY A 566 51.89 0.42 17.98
C GLY A 566 51.19 1.56 17.23
N THR A 567 50.95 1.44 15.92
CA THR A 567 50.46 2.53 15.06
C THR A 567 48.94 2.73 15.14
N SER A 568 48.22 1.82 15.81
CA SER A 568 46.77 1.88 15.95
C SER A 568 46.33 2.28 17.36
N PHE A 569 46.81 1.66 18.43
CA PHE A 569 46.26 1.94 19.76
C PHE A 569 46.70 3.31 20.31
N LEU A 570 45.79 4.00 21.00
CA LEU A 570 46.10 5.24 21.71
C LEU A 570 46.74 4.92 23.06
N LEU A 571 47.93 5.48 23.30
CA LEU A 571 48.77 5.23 24.47
C LEU A 571 48.00 5.44 25.78
N TRP A 572 47.25 6.54 25.86
CA TRP A 572 46.54 6.95 27.07
C TRP A 572 45.07 6.51 27.12
N HIS A 573 44.43 6.29 25.97
CA HIS A 573 42.97 6.16 25.86
C HIS A 573 42.43 4.76 25.53
N ASP A 574 43.26 3.83 25.05
CA ASP A 574 42.84 2.44 24.82
C ASP A 574 43.35 1.51 25.94
N PRO A 575 42.59 0.47 26.34
CA PRO A 575 42.98 -0.48 27.39
C PRO A 575 43.89 -1.59 26.82
N TRP A 576 45.02 -1.17 26.24
CA TRP A 576 46.07 -2.07 25.77
C TRP A 576 46.97 -2.57 26.92
N HIS A 577 47.06 -1.79 28.00
CA HIS A 577 47.86 -2.10 29.20
C HIS A 577 47.02 -2.87 30.24
N PRO A 578 47.60 -3.76 31.08
CA PRO A 578 46.86 -4.48 32.12
C PRO A 578 46.11 -3.59 33.13
N LEU A 579 46.59 -2.35 33.35
CA LEU A 579 45.93 -1.35 34.21
C LEU A 579 44.69 -0.68 33.57
N GLY A 580 44.30 -1.08 32.35
CA GLY A 580 43.22 -0.45 31.59
C GLY A 580 43.68 0.82 30.84
N PRO A 581 42.77 1.73 30.46
CA PRO A 581 43.12 2.96 29.75
C PRO A 581 43.87 3.90 30.70
N LEU A 582 45.17 4.10 30.46
CA LEU A 582 46.09 4.72 31.41
C LEU A 582 45.64 6.10 31.91
N ILE A 583 44.98 6.91 31.05
CA ILE A 583 44.46 8.24 31.43
C ILE A 583 43.40 8.22 32.56
N THR A 584 42.78 7.06 32.79
CA THR A 584 41.77 6.89 33.86
C THR A 584 42.39 6.64 35.23
N ARG A 585 43.63 6.14 35.27
CA ARG A 585 44.44 5.94 36.49
C ARG A 585 45.44 7.07 36.71
N PHE A 586 45.99 7.63 35.62
CA PHE A 586 46.98 8.71 35.63
C PHE A 586 46.52 9.91 34.78
N PRO A 587 45.60 10.77 35.26
CA PRO A 587 45.05 11.87 34.47
C PRO A 587 46.05 12.96 34.04
N ARG A 588 47.23 13.01 34.69
CA ARG A 588 48.38 13.88 34.34
C ARG A 588 49.53 13.11 33.66
N GLY A 589 49.36 11.80 33.42
CA GLY A 589 50.38 10.92 32.86
C GLY A 589 51.05 11.46 31.59
N PRO A 590 50.32 11.98 30.58
CA PRO A 590 50.92 12.56 29.38
C PRO A 590 51.98 13.62 29.71
N GLN A 591 51.67 14.54 30.62
CA GLN A 591 52.59 15.61 31.02
C GLN A 591 53.79 15.08 31.82
N MET A 592 53.62 14.04 32.64
CA MET A 592 54.67 13.50 33.53
C MET A 592 55.62 12.51 32.83
N THR A 593 55.23 11.93 31.69
CA THR A 593 56.09 11.10 30.83
C THR A 593 56.50 11.82 29.53
N ASN A 594 56.29 13.13 29.41
CA ASN A 594 56.57 13.93 28.21
C ASN A 594 55.97 13.37 26.90
N THR A 595 54.70 12.95 26.93
CA THR A 595 53.93 12.47 25.76
C THR A 595 52.64 13.27 25.55
N GLY A 596 52.12 13.28 24.33
CA GLY A 596 50.83 13.86 24.00
C GLY A 596 49.65 12.98 24.47
N PRO A 597 48.52 13.56 24.89
CA PRO A 597 47.36 12.78 25.36
C PRO A 597 46.71 11.94 24.24
N LEU A 598 46.91 12.32 22.98
CA LEU A 598 46.40 11.61 21.79
C LEU A 598 47.47 10.74 21.11
N ASP A 599 48.63 10.56 21.75
CA ASP A 599 49.73 9.79 21.20
C ASP A 599 49.39 8.31 21.08
N LYS A 600 50.12 7.65 20.19
CA LYS A 600 50.01 6.22 19.92
C LYS A 600 51.07 5.46 20.70
N ILE A 601 50.88 4.15 20.86
CA ILE A 601 51.90 3.30 21.51
C ILE A 601 53.25 3.40 20.78
N SER A 602 53.25 3.59 19.46
CA SER A 602 54.47 3.81 18.65
C SER A 602 55.33 5.03 19.04
N VAL A 603 54.93 5.86 20.02
CA VAL A 603 55.75 6.96 20.57
C VAL A 603 56.64 6.48 21.73
N VAL A 604 56.34 5.33 22.33
CA VAL A 604 57.10 4.71 23.44
C VAL A 604 57.69 3.35 23.04
N MET A 605 57.95 3.17 21.75
CA MET A 605 58.44 1.93 21.14
C MET A 605 59.54 2.22 20.13
N GLU A 606 60.66 1.50 20.22
CA GLU A 606 61.80 1.58 19.30
C GLU A 606 62.35 0.16 19.10
N ASP A 607 62.67 -0.22 17.86
CA ASP A 607 63.12 -1.58 17.47
C ASP A 607 62.32 -2.75 18.08
N ARG A 608 61.00 -2.55 18.23
CA ARG A 608 60.05 -3.48 18.88
C ARG A 608 60.34 -3.76 20.37
N GLN A 609 61.09 -2.90 21.05
CA GLN A 609 61.19 -2.83 22.50
C GLN A 609 60.46 -1.59 23.04
N TRP A 610 60.22 -1.57 24.34
CA TRP A 610 59.55 -0.48 25.03
C TRP A 610 60.58 0.60 25.43
N ASN A 611 60.67 1.68 24.65
CA ASN A 611 61.52 2.84 24.96
C ASN A 611 60.63 3.99 25.48
N TRP A 612 60.51 4.10 26.81
CA TRP A 612 59.73 5.16 27.45
C TRP A 612 60.59 6.41 27.71
N PRO A 613 60.12 7.63 27.38
CA PRO A 613 60.77 8.86 27.80
C PRO A 613 60.88 8.93 29.33
N MET A 614 61.89 9.66 29.83
CA MET A 614 62.18 9.75 31.27
C MET A 614 60.95 10.14 32.10
N ILE A 615 60.45 9.18 32.87
CA ILE A 615 59.25 9.37 33.70
C ILE A 615 59.63 10.17 34.94
N THR A 616 59.04 11.36 35.08
CA THR A 616 59.35 12.32 36.16
C THR A 616 58.52 12.14 37.43
N ASP A 617 57.41 11.40 37.35
CA ASP A 617 56.52 11.09 38.47
C ASP A 617 56.65 9.61 38.87
N ILE A 618 57.02 9.37 40.12
CA ILE A 618 57.24 8.02 40.68
C ILE A 618 55.97 7.15 40.59
N ALA A 619 54.77 7.75 40.60
CA ALA A 619 53.51 7.02 40.44
C ALA A 619 53.33 6.47 39.01
N CYS A 620 53.89 7.13 37.99
CA CYS A 620 53.81 6.69 36.60
C CYS A 620 54.79 5.55 36.28
N LEU A 621 55.76 5.24 37.17
CA LEU A 621 56.64 4.06 37.00
C LEU A 621 55.88 2.73 37.08
N GLU A 622 54.69 2.69 37.70
CA GLU A 622 53.82 1.48 37.68
C GLU A 622 53.50 1.02 36.24
N ILE A 623 53.53 1.94 35.27
CA ILE A 623 53.28 1.65 33.86
C ILE A 623 54.43 0.81 33.26
N THR A 624 55.69 1.06 33.61
CA THR A 624 56.83 0.37 32.99
C THR A 624 57.10 -1.02 33.57
N TYR A 625 56.68 -1.30 34.80
CA TYR A 625 56.82 -2.62 35.42
C TYR A 625 55.82 -3.69 34.92
N MET A 626 54.76 -3.30 34.20
CA MET A 626 53.62 -4.17 33.85
C MET A 626 53.35 -4.27 32.33
N LEU A 627 54.36 -3.97 31.52
CA LEU A 627 54.24 -3.85 30.07
C LEU A 627 53.96 -5.21 29.38
N PRO A 628 52.96 -5.28 28.48
CA PRO A 628 52.65 -6.50 27.71
C PRO A 628 53.70 -6.78 26.62
N PRO A 629 53.87 -8.05 26.20
CA PRO A 629 54.79 -8.41 25.13
C PRO A 629 54.30 -7.89 23.76
N ILE A 630 55.24 -7.34 22.98
CA ILE A 630 54.99 -6.84 21.62
C ILE A 630 54.92 -8.04 20.66
N SER A 631 53.84 -8.10 19.88
CA SER A 631 53.54 -9.19 18.93
C SER A 631 54.00 -8.86 17.52
N GLU A 632 54.19 -9.87 16.66
CA GLU A 632 54.52 -9.63 15.25
C GLU A 632 53.30 -9.13 14.44
N GLY A 633 53.56 -8.12 13.58
CA GLY A 633 52.57 -7.53 12.69
C GLY A 633 51.90 -6.28 13.27
N GLN A 634 50.70 -5.95 12.76
CA GLN A 634 49.97 -4.76 13.22
C GLN A 634 49.17 -5.02 14.51
N ASP A 635 49.00 -3.96 15.29
CA ASP A 635 48.08 -3.87 16.45
C ASP A 635 46.72 -4.55 16.17
N ARG A 636 46.33 -5.51 17.02
CA ARG A 636 45.09 -6.30 16.85
C ARG A 636 44.31 -6.46 18.16
N ILE A 637 42.99 -6.34 18.07
CA ILE A 637 42.05 -6.78 19.11
C ILE A 637 41.54 -8.15 18.70
N SER A 638 41.54 -9.11 19.61
CA SER A 638 40.97 -10.45 19.41
C SER A 638 40.08 -10.84 20.57
N TRP A 639 39.25 -11.86 20.38
CA TRP A 639 38.48 -12.46 21.46
C TRP A 639 39.35 -13.36 22.34
N LYS A 640 38.99 -13.52 23.62
CA LYS A 640 39.63 -14.45 24.57
C LYS A 640 39.15 -15.91 24.43
N SER A 641 38.35 -16.21 23.40
CA SER A 641 37.96 -17.59 23.05
C SER A 641 39.07 -18.29 22.25
N ASN A 642 39.08 -19.62 22.27
CA ASN A 642 40.13 -20.47 21.67
C ASN A 642 40.46 -20.18 20.19
N ASN A 643 39.52 -19.57 19.46
CA ASN A 643 39.65 -19.31 18.02
C ASN A 643 39.91 -17.82 17.70
N GLY A 644 39.98 -16.94 18.71
CA GLY A 644 40.30 -15.50 18.57
C GLY A 644 39.27 -14.63 17.85
N SER A 645 38.30 -15.22 17.15
CA SER A 645 37.27 -14.54 16.36
C SER A 645 35.95 -14.37 17.12
N PHE A 646 35.24 -13.27 16.82
CA PHE A 646 33.87 -13.07 17.28
C PHE A 646 32.90 -13.89 16.44
N ASN A 647 32.05 -14.70 17.09
CA ASN A 647 30.85 -15.25 16.46
C ASN A 647 29.64 -15.06 17.37
N THR A 648 28.46 -14.96 16.76
CA THR A 648 27.20 -14.66 17.47
C THR A 648 26.74 -15.77 18.40
N SER A 649 27.13 -17.04 18.20
CA SER A 649 26.82 -18.14 19.13
C SER A 649 27.56 -17.95 20.45
N THR A 650 28.90 -17.81 20.41
CA THR A 650 29.71 -17.60 21.61
C THR A 650 29.33 -16.33 22.35
N ALA A 651 28.93 -15.26 21.63
CA ALA A 651 28.39 -14.06 22.26
C ALA A 651 27.06 -14.32 22.98
N TYR A 652 26.17 -15.13 22.38
CA TYR A 652 24.88 -15.50 22.96
C TYR A 652 25.05 -16.36 24.23
N ASP A 653 25.94 -17.35 24.19
CA ASP A 653 26.23 -18.21 25.34
C ASP A 653 26.94 -17.48 26.50
N LEU A 654 27.53 -16.30 26.27
CA LEU A 654 28.11 -15.44 27.32
C LEU A 654 27.10 -14.49 27.98
N PHE A 655 26.03 -14.12 27.29
CA PHE A 655 24.89 -13.39 27.88
C PHE A 655 23.82 -14.32 28.46
N ARG A 656 24.05 -15.64 28.39
CA ARG A 656 23.18 -16.70 28.90
C ARG A 656 23.54 -16.99 30.36
N PRO A 657 22.67 -16.69 31.34
CA PRO A 657 22.92 -17.09 32.73
C PRO A 657 22.90 -18.63 32.87
N PRO A 658 23.70 -19.21 33.78
CA PRO A 658 23.68 -20.65 34.07
C PRO A 658 22.39 -21.03 34.79
N GLY A 659 21.35 -21.35 34.02
CA GLY A 659 20.03 -21.67 34.54
C GLY A 659 19.84 -23.17 34.84
N PRO A 660 19.32 -23.56 36.03
CA PRO A 660 18.63 -24.82 36.17
C PRO A 660 17.32 -24.79 35.37
N LYS A 661 16.87 -25.95 34.88
CA LYS A 661 15.53 -26.12 34.28
C LYS A 661 14.49 -26.37 35.39
N VAL A 662 13.23 -26.02 35.14
CA VAL A 662 12.03 -26.87 35.36
C VAL A 662 10.81 -26.19 34.71
N VAL A 663 9.75 -26.95 34.44
CA VAL A 663 8.52 -26.53 33.74
C VAL A 663 7.27 -26.95 34.53
N TRP A 664 6.52 -25.95 35.00
CA TRP A 664 5.06 -25.90 35.21
C TRP A 664 4.30 -26.91 36.10
N SER A 665 3.97 -26.48 37.32
CA SER A 665 2.69 -26.68 38.05
C SER A 665 2.70 -25.78 39.32
N SER A 666 1.62 -25.27 39.92
CA SER A 666 0.16 -25.37 39.69
C SER A 666 -0.62 -24.12 40.18
N LEU A 667 -1.71 -23.76 39.46
CA LEU A 667 -2.96 -23.06 39.85
C LEU A 667 -3.03 -22.01 41.00
N LEU A 668 -3.58 -20.81 40.64
CA LEU A 668 -4.63 -20.00 41.34
C LEU A 668 -4.39 -19.47 42.79
N LEU A 669 -4.91 -18.33 43.26
CA LEU A 669 -5.79 -17.25 42.75
C LEU A 669 -5.00 -15.88 42.77
N ASP A 670 -5.50 -14.68 42.45
CA ASP A 670 -6.86 -14.13 42.38
C ASP A 670 -7.02 -12.97 41.35
N SER A 671 -8.29 -12.67 41.03
CA SER A 671 -8.90 -11.58 40.28
C SER A 671 -8.05 -10.38 39.82
N ASN A 672 -8.01 -10.18 38.49
CA ASN A 672 -8.94 -9.25 37.82
C ASN A 672 -8.91 -9.33 36.27
N CYS A 673 -10.11 -9.28 35.66
CA CYS A 673 -10.41 -9.02 34.23
C CYS A 673 -9.88 -9.97 33.12
N ILE A 674 -10.80 -10.47 32.28
CA ILE A 674 -10.77 -10.34 30.79
C ILE A 674 -12.11 -10.81 30.16
N CYS A 675 -12.43 -10.33 28.95
CA CYS A 675 -13.66 -10.61 28.19
C CYS A 675 -13.32 -11.34 26.87
N VAL A 676 -14.18 -12.26 26.41
CA VAL A 676 -13.95 -13.14 25.24
C VAL A 676 -15.18 -13.19 24.31
N ARG A 677 -14.96 -13.62 23.06
CA ARG A 677 -15.85 -13.61 21.87
C ARG A 677 -16.21 -15.09 21.49
N MET A 678 -17.01 -15.37 20.43
CA MET A 678 -17.39 -16.72 19.85
C MET A 678 -17.11 -17.14 18.29
N GLU A 679 -15.89 -17.63 17.89
CA GLU A 679 -15.06 -17.97 16.66
C GLU A 679 -15.68 -18.26 15.28
N SER A 680 -14.88 -18.88 14.41
CA SER A 680 -15.24 -20.06 13.61
C SER A 680 -13.98 -20.94 13.51
N GLN A 681 -14.09 -22.27 13.76
CA GLN A 681 -12.88 -23.07 14.02
C GLN A 681 -12.23 -23.52 12.73
N ARG A 682 -11.16 -22.80 12.34
CA ARG A 682 -10.20 -23.30 11.37
C ARG A 682 -9.43 -24.47 11.96
N HIS A 683 -9.89 -25.70 11.72
CA HIS A 683 -9.03 -26.87 11.94
C HIS A 683 -7.92 -26.89 10.90
N ILE A 684 -6.76 -26.36 11.30
CA ILE A 684 -5.48 -26.83 10.77
C ILE A 684 -5.24 -28.19 11.42
N THR A 685 -5.09 -29.24 10.62
CA THR A 685 -4.64 -30.55 11.07
C THR A 685 -3.32 -30.90 10.38
N THR A 686 -2.23 -30.75 11.13
CA THR A 686 -1.01 -31.53 10.95
C THR A 686 -0.84 -32.39 12.20
N PHE A 687 -0.44 -33.65 12.00
CA PHE A 687 -0.42 -34.66 13.05
C PHE A 687 0.70 -34.43 14.09
N SER A 688 0.43 -34.82 15.34
CA SER A 688 1.40 -35.50 16.21
C SER A 688 0.64 -36.41 17.18
N LEU A 689 1.31 -37.42 17.75
CA LEU A 689 0.68 -38.56 18.44
C LEU A 689 1.18 -38.77 19.88
N HIS A 690 0.25 -39.20 20.73
CA HIS A 690 0.40 -39.86 22.05
C HIS A 690 0.96 -39.09 23.27
N ALA A 691 0.54 -39.60 24.44
CA ALA A 691 0.97 -39.32 25.83
C ALA A 691 1.14 -40.69 26.54
N PRO A 692 1.68 -40.82 27.79
CA PRO A 692 0.99 -40.41 29.03
C PRO A 692 1.91 -39.93 30.21
N PHE A 693 1.32 -39.78 31.41
CA PHE A 693 1.86 -39.39 32.75
C PHE A 693 2.31 -40.63 33.60
N PRO A 694 2.72 -40.61 34.92
CA PRO A 694 2.59 -39.58 36.01
C PRO A 694 3.74 -39.45 37.08
N THR A 695 3.48 -38.73 38.21
CA THR A 695 4.10 -38.77 39.59
C THR A 695 5.53 -38.24 39.86
N ASP A 696 5.96 -37.77 41.08
CA ASP A 696 5.32 -37.01 42.20
C ASP A 696 6.33 -36.51 43.31
N VAL A 697 5.84 -36.03 44.48
CA VAL A 697 6.49 -35.80 45.82
C VAL A 697 7.12 -34.40 46.17
N LEU A 698 7.09 -34.03 47.47
CA LEU A 698 7.29 -32.73 48.18
C LEU A 698 8.38 -32.82 49.31
N PRO A 699 8.60 -31.88 50.31
CA PRO A 699 8.26 -30.45 50.54
C PRO A 699 9.45 -29.56 51.10
N LEU A 700 9.14 -28.37 51.70
CA LEU A 700 9.91 -27.54 52.70
C LEU A 700 10.97 -26.51 52.18
N SER A 701 11.27 -25.35 52.81
CA SER A 701 10.58 -24.52 53.85
C SER A 701 11.31 -23.16 54.13
N ASP A 702 10.58 -22.06 54.41
CA ASP A 702 10.93 -20.88 55.27
C ASP A 702 12.20 -20.00 54.98
N SER A 703 12.40 -18.75 55.45
CA SER A 703 11.56 -17.74 56.18
C SER A 703 12.17 -16.31 56.11
N ARG A 704 11.41 -15.29 56.56
CA ARG A 704 11.84 -13.95 57.10
C ARG A 704 12.34 -12.83 56.16
N TYR A 705 12.23 -11.51 56.49
CA TYR A 705 11.18 -10.68 57.17
C TYR A 705 11.64 -9.18 57.21
N HIS A 706 10.73 -8.22 57.46
CA HIS A 706 10.95 -6.79 57.86
C HIS A 706 11.48 -5.75 56.83
N PHE A 707 11.27 -4.41 57.00
CA PHE A 707 10.06 -3.60 57.34
C PHE A 707 10.36 -2.07 57.21
N PHE A 708 9.32 -1.24 57.05
CA PHE A 708 9.21 0.23 57.29
C PHE A 708 9.96 1.28 56.44
N GLY A 709 9.38 2.50 56.41
CA GLY A 709 9.92 3.77 55.89
C GLY A 709 9.93 4.86 56.98
N PRO A 710 9.96 6.17 56.64
CA PRO A 710 8.73 6.97 56.89
C PRO A 710 8.49 8.18 55.93
N THR A 711 7.43 8.94 56.25
CA THR A 711 6.81 10.14 55.63
C THR A 711 7.63 11.46 55.79
N VAL A 712 7.28 12.67 55.27
CA VAL A 712 6.17 13.62 55.64
C VAL A 712 5.98 14.76 54.56
N THR A 713 4.97 15.62 54.74
CA THR A 713 4.18 16.51 53.83
C THR A 713 4.49 18.03 53.82
N GLY A 714 3.84 18.81 52.91
CA GLY A 714 3.68 20.30 52.88
C GLY A 714 3.55 20.84 51.43
N ASN A 715 2.55 21.63 50.98
CA ASN A 715 2.08 23.02 51.26
C ASN A 715 3.08 24.10 50.72
N GLU A 716 2.72 25.27 50.13
CA GLU A 716 1.42 25.98 49.93
C GLU A 716 1.48 27.09 48.82
N GLU A 717 0.30 27.47 48.27
CA GLU A 717 -0.17 28.77 47.71
C GLU A 717 0.63 29.74 46.75
N PHE A 718 0.06 30.95 46.52
CA PHE A 718 0.26 31.94 45.43
C PHE A 718 1.09 33.18 45.87
N THR A 719 1.72 33.90 44.92
CA THR A 719 1.49 35.35 44.59
C THR A 719 2.64 36.04 43.79
N GLY A 720 2.31 37.09 43.03
CA GLY A 720 2.96 38.42 43.21
C GLY A 720 4.26 38.84 42.46
N ARG A 721 4.08 39.58 41.34
CA ARG A 721 4.84 40.78 40.88
C ARG A 721 6.34 40.73 40.44
N HIS A 722 6.61 41.57 39.44
CA HIS A 722 7.89 42.21 39.03
C HIS A 722 8.13 43.49 39.88
N PRO A 723 9.34 44.14 39.95
CA PRO A 723 10.06 44.64 38.76
C PRO A 723 11.62 44.79 38.85
N ASP A 724 12.19 45.34 37.76
CA ASP A 724 13.45 46.10 37.58
C ASP A 724 14.85 45.51 37.93
N GLY A 725 15.86 45.95 37.16
CA GLY A 725 17.29 45.60 37.30
C GLY A 725 17.98 45.27 35.96
N GLU A 726 19.05 46.01 35.60
CA GLU A 726 19.64 45.99 34.25
C GLU A 726 20.93 45.17 34.06
N GLU A 727 21.21 44.88 32.78
CA GLU A 727 22.47 44.48 32.12
C GLU A 727 23.54 43.62 32.84
N SER A 728 23.74 42.42 32.31
CA SER A 728 25.07 42.02 31.78
C SER A 728 24.92 41.00 30.64
N THR A 729 25.86 40.98 29.70
CA THR A 729 25.74 40.24 28.43
C THR A 729 26.70 39.04 28.32
N TRP A 730 26.19 37.94 27.76
CA TRP A 730 26.88 36.69 27.39
C TRP A 730 27.42 35.82 28.54
N PRO A 731 27.09 34.51 28.53
CA PRO A 731 28.01 33.55 27.92
C PRO A 731 27.28 32.53 27.03
N LEU A 732 26.64 33.04 25.97
CA LEU A 732 25.97 32.22 24.94
C LEU A 732 26.77 32.12 23.63
N ILE A 733 27.62 33.12 23.32
CA ILE A 733 28.48 33.13 22.13
C ILE A 733 29.51 32.00 22.19
N ASP A 734 30.21 31.81 23.31
CA ASP A 734 31.22 30.74 23.44
C ASP A 734 30.62 29.34 23.24
N LYS A 735 29.34 29.15 23.61
CA LYS A 735 28.59 27.90 23.40
C LYS A 735 28.06 27.73 21.96
N VAL A 736 28.12 28.77 21.15
CA VAL A 736 27.85 28.75 19.70
C VAL A 736 29.16 28.52 18.93
N ASP A 737 30.23 29.24 19.23
CA ASP A 737 31.49 29.13 18.50
C ASP A 737 32.23 27.81 18.79
N ALA A 738 32.23 27.34 20.04
CA ALA A 738 32.68 25.98 20.38
C ALA A 738 31.81 24.86 19.76
N ARG A 739 30.64 25.20 19.19
CA ARG A 739 29.81 24.29 18.39
C ARG A 739 30.10 24.39 16.89
N LEU A 740 30.47 25.57 16.39
CA LEU A 740 30.79 25.80 14.98
C LEU A 740 32.15 25.19 14.60
N ALA A 741 33.16 25.29 15.47
CA ALA A 741 34.50 24.74 15.23
C ALA A 741 34.51 23.21 14.98
N GLY A 742 33.54 22.46 15.53
CA GLY A 742 33.50 20.99 15.48
C GLY A 742 33.05 20.36 14.16
N TRP A 743 32.65 21.13 13.14
CA TRP A 743 31.91 20.60 11.98
C TRP A 743 32.73 20.34 10.70
N ASN A 744 34.04 20.63 10.68
CA ASN A 744 34.91 20.34 9.54
C ASN A 744 35.40 18.88 9.52
N ASN A 745 34.55 17.96 9.03
CA ASN A 745 34.88 16.93 8.01
C ASN A 745 33.89 15.73 8.01
N GLN A 746 33.17 15.55 6.89
CA GLN A 746 32.88 14.26 6.19
C GLN A 746 32.18 13.08 6.95
N ILE A 747 31.21 12.32 6.41
CA ILE A 747 30.48 12.32 5.12
C ILE A 747 28.97 12.07 5.41
N LEU A 748 28.07 12.93 4.89
CA LEU A 748 26.65 12.62 4.76
C LEU A 748 26.28 12.34 3.29
N SER A 749 25.32 11.44 3.05
CA SER A 749 24.71 11.28 1.73
C SER A 749 23.91 12.53 1.34
N TYR A 750 23.86 12.83 0.04
CA TYR A 750 23.35 14.11 -0.48
C TYR A 750 21.90 14.41 -0.04
N ALA A 751 20.98 13.44 -0.10
CA ALA A 751 19.61 13.61 0.37
C ALA A 751 19.50 14.00 1.86
N GLY A 752 20.44 13.56 2.70
CA GLY A 752 20.51 13.95 4.12
C GLY A 752 20.98 15.40 4.31
N ARG A 753 21.96 15.85 3.53
CA ARG A 753 22.45 17.25 3.58
C ARG A 753 21.34 18.25 3.25
N LEU A 754 20.50 17.93 2.25
CA LEU A 754 19.33 18.75 1.88
C LEU A 754 18.31 18.92 3.01
N GLN A 755 18.15 17.95 3.92
CA GLN A 755 17.24 18.10 5.07
C GLN A 755 17.88 18.85 6.25
N LEU A 756 19.20 18.77 6.44
CA LEU A 756 19.90 19.55 7.47
C LEU A 756 19.93 21.05 7.14
N ILE A 757 20.28 21.42 5.91
CA ILE A 757 20.42 22.85 5.52
C ILE A 757 19.07 23.59 5.66
N ASN A 758 17.95 22.93 5.35
CA ASN A 758 16.61 23.49 5.55
C ASN A 758 16.16 23.58 7.02
N SER A 759 16.97 23.14 8.00
CA SER A 759 16.57 23.10 9.43
C SER A 759 17.12 24.24 10.29
N PHE A 760 18.08 25.02 9.80
CA PHE A 760 18.69 26.14 10.55
C PHE A 760 18.01 27.50 10.31
N GLY A 761 17.19 27.64 9.27
CA GLY A 761 16.35 28.81 9.07
C GLY A 761 15.18 28.83 10.06
N LYS A 762 15.26 29.64 11.12
CA LYS A 762 14.20 29.79 12.14
C LYS A 762 12.86 30.20 11.51
N ALA A 763 11.90 29.27 11.51
CA ALA A 763 10.48 29.56 11.34
C ALA A 763 9.72 29.04 12.57
N ARG A 764 8.70 29.78 13.00
CA ARG A 764 8.06 29.71 14.33
C ARG A 764 7.60 28.30 14.76
N LEU A 765 7.44 28.17 16.08
CA LEU A 765 6.68 27.09 16.72
C LEU A 765 5.33 26.89 15.99
N ASP A 766 4.85 25.65 15.96
CA ASP A 766 3.72 25.12 15.16
C ASP A 766 3.99 24.76 13.68
N GLY A 767 4.58 23.57 13.49
CA GLY A 767 4.25 22.72 12.34
C GLY A 767 5.10 22.86 11.07
N GLY A 768 6.25 23.55 11.11
CA GLY A 768 7.15 23.69 9.96
C GLY A 768 7.66 22.37 9.39
N ASN A 769 7.23 22.02 8.16
CA ASN A 769 7.86 21.04 7.23
C ASN A 769 7.09 20.87 5.90
N ALA A 770 5.87 21.42 5.76
CA ALA A 770 5.05 21.29 4.55
C ALA A 770 5.33 22.41 3.54
N LYS A 771 5.62 22.09 2.27
CA LYS A 771 5.89 23.10 1.22
C LYS A 771 4.64 23.82 0.70
N VAL A 772 3.46 23.21 0.85
CA VAL A 772 2.15 23.78 0.49
C VAL A 772 1.16 23.44 1.61
N ALA A 773 0.26 24.39 1.93
CA ALA A 773 -0.80 24.21 2.91
C ALA A 773 -1.79 23.10 2.49
N TRP A 774 -2.31 22.33 3.45
CA TRP A 774 -3.20 21.20 3.16
C TRP A 774 -4.55 21.65 2.59
N GLU A 775 -4.94 22.86 2.95
CA GLU A 775 -6.15 23.57 2.57
C GLU A 775 -6.14 23.91 1.06
N VAL A 776 -4.94 24.09 0.49
CA VAL A 776 -4.69 24.28 -0.95
C VAL A 776 -4.55 22.94 -1.65
N ILE A 777 -3.76 21.99 -1.09
CA ILE A 777 -3.60 20.62 -1.62
C ILE A 777 -4.96 19.93 -1.83
N SER A 778 -5.88 20.15 -0.89
CA SER A 778 -7.22 19.54 -0.85
C SER A 778 -8.30 20.26 -1.69
N LYS A 779 -7.93 21.27 -2.48
CA LYS A 779 -8.83 21.86 -3.48
C LYS A 779 -8.99 20.94 -4.71
N PRO A 780 -10.05 21.13 -5.52
CA PRO A 780 -10.11 20.66 -6.91
C PRO A 780 -8.87 21.09 -7.71
N LYS A 781 -8.54 20.36 -8.79
CA LYS A 781 -7.38 20.70 -9.64
C LYS A 781 -7.61 22.03 -10.37
N GLU A 782 -8.87 22.27 -10.70
CA GLU A 782 -9.43 23.42 -11.40
C GLU A 782 -9.29 24.70 -10.57
N GLU A 783 -9.18 24.56 -9.24
CA GLU A 783 -8.94 25.62 -8.25
C GLU A 783 -7.48 25.62 -7.74
N GLY A 784 -6.59 24.92 -8.44
CA GLY A 784 -5.14 24.89 -8.17
C GLY A 784 -4.67 23.87 -7.14
N GLY A 785 -5.55 23.02 -6.62
CA GLY A 785 -5.18 21.93 -5.71
C GLY A 785 -4.65 20.70 -6.44
N LEU A 786 -4.36 19.64 -5.68
CA LEU A 786 -3.98 18.34 -6.25
C LEU A 786 -5.20 17.45 -6.52
N GLY A 787 -6.41 17.86 -6.13
CA GLY A 787 -7.62 17.03 -6.20
C GLY A 787 -7.58 15.85 -5.24
N ILE A 788 -7.14 16.08 -3.99
CA ILE A 788 -7.41 15.21 -2.85
C ILE A 788 -8.68 15.75 -2.19
N ARG A 789 -9.72 14.95 -1.98
CA ARG A 789 -10.96 15.46 -1.36
C ARG A 789 -10.72 15.85 0.11
N ARG A 790 -11.36 16.93 0.58
CA ARG A 790 -11.39 17.28 2.01
C ARG A 790 -12.19 16.22 2.76
N LEU A 791 -11.57 15.58 3.75
CA LEU A 791 -12.16 14.49 4.53
C LEU A 791 -13.48 14.91 5.18
N THR A 792 -13.50 16.05 5.90
CA THR A 792 -14.71 16.60 6.54
C THR A 792 -15.89 16.76 5.58
N ALA A 793 -15.66 17.31 4.38
CA ALA A 793 -16.70 17.48 3.37
C ALA A 793 -17.12 16.13 2.75
N THR A 794 -16.20 15.17 2.66
CA THR A 794 -16.47 13.80 2.17
C THR A 794 -17.35 13.05 3.15
N ASN A 795 -17.03 13.07 4.45
CA ASN A 795 -17.84 12.48 5.51
C ASN A 795 -19.23 13.14 5.60
N GLN A 796 -19.32 14.47 5.51
CA GLN A 796 -20.63 15.15 5.43
C GLN A 796 -21.42 14.73 4.18
N ALA A 797 -20.79 14.66 2.99
CA ALA A 797 -21.45 14.22 1.76
C ALA A 797 -21.91 12.75 1.80
N LEU A 798 -21.18 11.88 2.50
CA LEU A 798 -21.59 10.49 2.73
C LEU A 798 -22.81 10.41 3.65
N MET A 799 -22.91 11.27 4.68
CA MET A 799 -24.13 11.41 5.49
C MET A 799 -25.30 12.01 4.68
N LEU A 800 -25.04 12.97 3.77
CA LEU A 800 -26.06 13.44 2.83
C LEU A 800 -26.55 12.31 1.90
N LYS A 801 -25.70 11.34 1.53
CA LYS A 801 -26.13 10.14 0.78
C LYS A 801 -27.11 9.30 1.59
N GLN A 802 -26.91 9.15 2.91
CA GLN A 802 -27.83 8.40 3.76
C GLN A 802 -29.17 9.13 3.93
N LEU A 803 -29.17 10.47 4.07
CA LEU A 803 -30.40 11.29 4.01
C LEU A 803 -31.13 11.14 2.65
N TRP A 804 -30.39 11.12 1.53
CA TRP A 804 -30.95 10.92 0.20
C TRP A 804 -31.64 9.56 0.04
N ARG A 805 -31.08 8.48 0.59
CA ARG A 805 -31.72 7.14 0.56
C ARG A 805 -33.01 7.11 1.39
N ILE A 806 -33.03 7.79 2.54
CA ILE A 806 -34.26 7.92 3.34
C ILE A 806 -35.33 8.73 2.60
N LEU A 807 -34.95 9.82 1.91
CA LEU A 807 -35.88 10.66 1.18
C LEU A 807 -36.46 9.97 -0.08
N GLN A 808 -35.65 9.22 -0.83
CA GLN A 808 -36.12 8.50 -2.03
C GLN A 808 -36.98 7.27 -1.70
N ASN A 809 -36.75 6.65 -0.54
CA ASN A 809 -37.53 5.50 -0.04
C ASN A 809 -37.77 4.38 -1.08
N ASP A 810 -36.73 4.02 -1.83
CA ASP A 810 -36.75 3.13 -3.00
C ASP A 810 -37.17 1.66 -2.74
N GLY A 811 -37.62 1.31 -1.54
CA GLY A 811 -37.98 -0.05 -1.13
C GLY A 811 -36.81 -1.04 -0.99
N THR A 812 -35.66 -0.77 -1.62
CA THR A 812 -34.52 -1.72 -1.71
C THR A 812 -33.77 -1.95 -0.40
N SER A 813 -34.05 -1.16 0.63
CA SER A 813 -33.17 -1.00 1.77
C SER A 813 -33.91 -1.19 3.09
N ILE A 814 -33.77 -2.39 3.69
CA ILE A 814 -34.31 -2.75 5.02
C ILE A 814 -34.00 -1.67 6.07
N TRP A 815 -32.81 -1.06 6.03
CA TRP A 815 -32.45 0.04 6.93
C TRP A 815 -33.28 1.33 6.72
N VAL A 816 -33.69 1.64 5.50
CA VAL A 816 -34.55 2.80 5.21
C VAL A 816 -35.99 2.50 5.65
N ASP A 817 -36.52 1.34 5.31
CA ASP A 817 -37.85 0.89 5.73
C ASP A 817 -37.97 0.89 7.27
N TRP A 818 -36.94 0.40 7.96
CA TRP A 818 -36.81 0.50 9.42
C TRP A 818 -36.82 1.94 9.95
N ILE A 819 -36.16 2.87 9.25
CA ILE A 819 -36.21 4.30 9.58
C ILE A 819 -37.62 4.87 9.36
N GLN A 820 -38.32 4.49 8.28
CA GLN A 820 -39.70 4.94 8.05
C GLN A 820 -40.62 4.45 9.18
N ARG A 821 -40.76 3.13 9.37
CA ARG A 821 -41.70 2.53 10.33
C ARG A 821 -41.39 2.89 11.79
N TYR A 822 -40.13 2.78 12.22
CA TYR A 822 -39.78 2.92 13.65
C TYR A 822 -39.24 4.29 14.08
N ARG A 823 -38.86 5.16 13.14
CA ARG A 823 -38.34 6.51 13.48
C ARG A 823 -39.22 7.62 12.98
N LEU A 824 -39.53 7.66 11.69
CA LEU A 824 -40.25 8.77 11.07
C LEU A 824 -41.76 8.68 11.28
N ARG A 825 -42.35 7.47 11.17
CA ARG A 825 -43.79 7.17 11.34
C ARG A 825 -44.68 8.05 10.48
N HIS A 826 -45.18 9.15 11.04
CA HIS A 826 -46.09 10.11 10.38
C HIS A 826 -45.44 11.49 10.15
N SER A 827 -44.14 11.62 10.43
CA SER A 827 -43.34 12.83 10.23
C SER A 827 -42.33 12.64 9.11
N THR A 828 -42.13 13.65 8.26
CA THR A 828 -41.11 13.59 7.20
C THR A 828 -39.70 13.64 7.78
N ILE A 829 -38.70 13.36 6.92
CA ILE A 829 -37.28 13.54 7.26
C ILE A 829 -36.96 15.00 7.65
N TRP A 830 -37.82 15.97 7.32
CA TRP A 830 -37.65 17.40 7.61
C TRP A 830 -38.29 17.81 8.95
N THR A 831 -39.53 17.38 9.21
CA THR A 831 -40.30 17.78 10.40
C THR A 831 -39.92 17.00 11.65
N PHE A 832 -39.53 15.72 11.52
CA PHE A 832 -39.30 14.83 12.66
C PHE A 832 -38.40 15.44 13.75
N ASN A 833 -38.86 15.42 15.01
CA ASN A 833 -38.12 15.98 16.15
C ASN A 833 -36.98 15.03 16.60
N GLY A 834 -35.73 15.45 16.36
CA GLY A 834 -34.53 14.68 16.68
C GLY A 834 -34.24 14.45 18.18
N ALA A 835 -35.05 14.94 19.12
CA ALA A 835 -34.82 14.82 20.55
C ALA A 835 -34.65 13.36 21.03
N LEU A 836 -35.45 12.42 20.49
CA LEU A 836 -35.44 11.01 20.88
C LEU A 836 -34.71 10.14 19.84
N GLY A 837 -33.37 10.25 19.81
CA GLY A 837 -32.52 9.52 18.87
C GLY A 837 -31.06 9.36 19.33
N SER A 838 -30.33 8.48 18.65
CA SER A 838 -28.89 8.25 18.89
C SER A 838 -28.05 9.48 18.53
N TRP A 839 -26.81 9.55 19.04
CA TRP A 839 -25.93 10.68 18.75
C TRP A 839 -25.64 10.83 17.25
N GLY A 840 -25.45 9.71 16.54
CA GLY A 840 -25.26 9.70 15.09
C GLY A 840 -26.48 10.24 14.34
N TRP A 841 -27.68 9.75 14.67
CA TRP A 841 -28.95 10.25 14.08
C TRP A 841 -29.13 11.75 14.31
N LYS A 842 -28.98 12.21 15.57
CA LYS A 842 -29.02 13.64 15.94
C LYS A 842 -28.03 14.50 15.18
N LYS A 843 -26.84 13.98 14.86
CA LYS A 843 -25.81 14.70 14.10
C LYS A 843 -26.07 14.67 12.59
N MET A 844 -26.65 13.61 12.05
CA MET A 844 -27.07 13.52 10.65
C MET A 844 -28.25 14.47 10.37
N LEU A 845 -29.26 14.54 11.25
CA LEU A 845 -30.38 15.47 11.10
C LEU A 845 -29.95 16.95 11.17
N LYS A 846 -28.85 17.29 11.87
CA LYS A 846 -28.27 18.65 11.84
C LYS A 846 -27.66 19.02 10.48
N LEU A 847 -27.64 18.11 9.50
CA LEU A 847 -27.29 18.42 8.11
C LEU A 847 -28.51 18.80 7.23
N ARG A 848 -29.75 18.74 7.74
CA ARG A 848 -30.99 19.12 7.02
C ARG A 848 -30.86 20.41 6.19
N PRO A 849 -30.36 21.56 6.70
CA PRO A 849 -30.27 22.79 5.91
C PRO A 849 -29.25 22.73 4.77
N LEU A 850 -28.21 21.88 4.91
CA LEU A 850 -27.22 21.64 3.85
C LEU A 850 -27.74 20.62 2.82
N PHE A 851 -28.60 19.70 3.25
CA PHE A 851 -29.29 18.75 2.39
C PHE A 851 -30.34 19.45 1.52
N GLN A 852 -31.22 20.27 2.12
CA GLN A 852 -32.29 21.02 1.43
C GLN A 852 -31.75 21.85 0.25
N ARG A 853 -30.62 22.54 0.41
CA ARG A 853 -29.95 23.30 -0.67
C ARG A 853 -29.62 22.48 -1.93
N GLY A 854 -29.46 21.16 -1.79
CA GLY A 854 -29.17 20.24 -2.87
C GLY A 854 -30.38 19.46 -3.41
N VAL A 855 -31.51 19.43 -2.70
CA VAL A 855 -32.74 18.77 -3.15
C VAL A 855 -33.56 19.72 -4.02
N ILE A 856 -34.25 19.16 -5.02
CA ILE A 856 -35.24 19.84 -5.86
C ILE A 856 -36.48 18.94 -5.91
N TYR A 857 -37.64 19.49 -5.56
CA TYR A 857 -38.94 18.84 -5.73
C TYR A 857 -39.50 19.25 -7.10
N GLN A 858 -40.01 18.30 -7.85
CA GLN A 858 -40.66 18.51 -9.14
C GLN A 858 -42.09 18.00 -9.00
N ILE A 859 -43.01 18.94 -8.81
CA ILE A 859 -44.42 18.68 -8.47
C ILE A 859 -45.17 18.30 -9.74
N GLY A 860 -45.78 17.11 -9.76
CA GLY A 860 -46.58 16.61 -10.86
C GLY A 860 -48.06 16.62 -10.47
N ASP A 861 -48.54 15.48 -9.96
CA ASP A 861 -49.88 15.32 -9.42
C ASP A 861 -50.02 15.70 -7.93
N GLY A 862 -48.92 15.90 -7.20
CA GLY A 862 -48.91 16.20 -5.77
C GLY A 862 -49.27 15.01 -4.88
N SER A 863 -49.39 13.80 -5.43
CA SER A 863 -49.83 12.60 -4.70
C SER A 863 -48.84 12.12 -3.64
N SER A 864 -47.55 12.39 -3.83
CA SER A 864 -46.45 11.75 -3.10
C SER A 864 -45.75 12.69 -2.11
N PHE A 865 -45.99 14.01 -2.21
CA PHE A 865 -45.42 15.01 -1.29
C PHE A 865 -46.43 15.45 -0.23
N SER A 866 -45.96 15.70 1.00
CA SER A 866 -46.79 16.30 2.04
C SER A 866 -46.99 17.79 1.79
N LEU A 867 -48.24 18.26 1.84
CA LEU A 867 -48.61 19.67 1.74
C LEU A 867 -47.82 20.53 2.74
N TRP A 868 -47.79 20.07 4.00
CA TRP A 868 -47.26 20.84 5.12
C TRP A 868 -45.81 20.52 5.47
N GLN A 869 -45.38 19.28 5.27
CA GLN A 869 -44.17 18.73 5.90
C GLN A 869 -42.95 18.59 4.98
N ASP A 870 -43.10 18.78 3.67
CA ASP A 870 -41.99 18.74 2.71
C ASP A 870 -41.63 20.14 2.20
N PRO A 871 -40.34 20.46 1.99
CA PRO A 871 -39.87 21.77 1.52
C PRO A 871 -39.97 21.89 -0.01
N TRP A 872 -41.19 21.76 -0.55
CA TRP A 872 -41.48 21.99 -1.96
C TRP A 872 -41.59 23.49 -2.30
N HIS A 873 -41.94 24.34 -1.34
CA HIS A 873 -41.88 25.80 -1.44
C HIS A 873 -40.46 26.30 -1.09
N GLU A 874 -39.96 27.32 -1.81
CA GLU A 874 -38.65 27.93 -1.57
C GLU A 874 -38.36 28.36 -0.11
N ARG A 875 -39.39 28.81 0.64
CA ARG A 875 -39.26 29.19 2.06
C ARG A 875 -39.02 27.99 3.00
N GLY A 876 -39.27 26.74 2.55
CA GLY A 876 -39.20 25.52 3.35
C GLY A 876 -40.56 24.82 3.57
N PRO A 877 -40.67 23.90 4.54
CA PRO A 877 -41.93 23.20 4.85
C PRO A 877 -42.95 24.18 5.44
N LEU A 878 -44.19 24.18 4.93
CA LEU A 878 -45.22 25.14 5.35
C LEU A 878 -45.51 25.09 6.86
N CYS A 879 -45.46 23.94 7.51
CA CYS A 879 -45.68 23.84 8.96
C CYS A 879 -44.63 24.56 9.84
N PHE A 880 -43.50 24.98 9.27
CA PHE A 880 -42.50 25.83 9.96
C PHE A 880 -42.61 27.31 9.60
N ILE A 881 -43.37 27.64 8.55
CA ILE A 881 -43.54 29.00 8.05
C ILE A 881 -44.88 29.58 8.54
N PHE A 882 -45.92 28.76 8.50
CA PHE A 882 -47.29 29.09 8.92
C PHE A 882 -47.79 27.97 9.87
N PRO A 883 -47.34 27.93 11.14
CA PRO A 883 -47.59 26.80 12.04
C PRO A 883 -49.06 26.51 12.33
N GLN A 884 -49.90 27.56 12.37
CA GLN A 884 -51.35 27.49 12.53
C GLN A 884 -52.10 27.03 11.26
N GLY A 885 -51.39 26.88 10.13
CA GLY A 885 -51.97 26.61 8.82
C GLY A 885 -52.88 25.37 8.73
N PRO A 886 -52.54 24.20 9.30
CA PRO A 886 -53.40 23.03 9.23
C PRO A 886 -54.80 23.25 9.83
N GLU A 887 -54.89 24.07 10.88
CA GLU A 887 -56.14 24.42 11.57
C GLU A 887 -56.84 25.58 10.84
N ALA A 888 -56.12 26.66 10.53
CA ALA A 888 -56.66 27.85 9.87
C ALA A 888 -57.19 27.60 8.43
N ILE A 889 -56.63 26.61 7.72
CA ILE A 889 -57.01 26.26 6.34
C ILE A 889 -57.90 24.98 6.30
N GLY A 890 -58.11 24.31 7.44
CA GLY A 890 -58.94 23.10 7.53
C GLY A 890 -58.34 21.87 6.82
N LEU A 891 -57.02 21.83 6.64
CA LEU A 891 -56.31 20.74 5.95
C LEU A 891 -55.31 20.09 6.94
N PRO A 892 -55.54 18.86 7.42
CA PRO A 892 -54.69 18.20 8.41
C PRO A 892 -53.19 18.16 8.06
N LEU A 893 -52.32 18.06 9.07
CA LEU A 893 -50.85 17.99 8.91
C LEU A 893 -50.38 16.80 8.05
N SER A 894 -51.24 15.79 7.83
CA SER A 894 -51.03 14.64 6.98
C SER A 894 -51.52 14.80 5.54
N SER A 895 -52.10 15.95 5.15
CA SER A 895 -52.62 16.16 3.80
C SER A 895 -51.54 16.03 2.72
N PRO A 896 -51.81 15.33 1.61
CA PRO A 896 -50.94 15.33 0.43
C PRO A 896 -51.05 16.66 -0.31
N LEU A 897 -50.02 17.02 -1.08
CA LEU A 897 -49.97 18.24 -1.87
C LEU A 897 -51.08 18.31 -2.93
N SER A 898 -51.55 17.15 -3.41
CA SER A 898 -52.69 16.99 -4.30
C SER A 898 -54.02 17.54 -3.73
N SER A 899 -54.15 17.74 -2.41
CA SER A 899 -55.37 18.31 -1.82
C SER A 899 -55.63 19.76 -2.25
N VAL A 900 -54.60 20.46 -2.76
CA VAL A 900 -54.66 21.85 -3.26
C VAL A 900 -54.28 21.96 -4.74
N ILE A 901 -54.29 20.85 -5.48
CA ILE A 901 -54.03 20.82 -6.94
C ILE A 901 -55.25 20.23 -7.64
N ARG A 902 -55.83 20.95 -8.60
CA ARG A 902 -56.93 20.47 -9.45
C ARG A 902 -56.70 20.89 -10.89
N ARG A 903 -56.91 19.98 -11.85
CA ARG A 903 -56.72 20.23 -13.29
C ARG A 903 -55.37 20.91 -13.64
N HIS A 904 -54.30 20.49 -12.96
CA HIS A 904 -52.95 21.07 -13.09
C HIS A 904 -52.86 22.57 -12.76
N GLN A 905 -53.69 23.04 -11.81
CA GLN A 905 -53.67 24.39 -11.25
C GLN A 905 -53.74 24.34 -9.72
N TRP A 906 -53.14 25.35 -9.08
CA TRP A 906 -53.23 25.55 -7.63
C TRP A 906 -54.65 25.98 -7.24
N CYS A 907 -55.24 25.33 -6.24
CA CYS A 907 -56.62 25.48 -5.80
C CYS A 907 -56.68 25.45 -4.26
N TRP A 908 -56.34 26.57 -3.64
CA TRP A 908 -56.34 26.75 -2.19
C TRP A 908 -57.74 27.13 -1.65
N PRO A 909 -58.08 26.76 -0.41
CA PRO A 909 -59.23 27.33 0.29
C PRO A 909 -59.10 28.85 0.44
N ALA A 910 -60.24 29.56 0.44
CA ALA A 910 -60.26 30.99 0.69
C ALA A 910 -59.82 31.29 2.13
N SER A 911 -58.93 32.27 2.30
CA SER A 911 -58.39 32.70 3.58
C SER A 911 -58.19 34.21 3.59
N THR A 912 -58.39 34.82 4.76
CA THR A 912 -58.14 36.25 5.03
C THR A 912 -56.76 36.52 5.64
N ASP A 913 -55.98 35.46 5.91
CA ASP A 913 -54.65 35.57 6.52
C ASP A 913 -53.63 36.13 5.51
N THR A 914 -52.97 37.23 5.88
CA THR A 914 -52.06 37.97 4.99
C THR A 914 -50.71 37.29 4.77
N GLU A 915 -50.24 36.45 5.70
CA GLU A 915 -49.05 35.63 5.48
C GLU A 915 -49.37 34.46 4.52
N PHE A 916 -50.54 33.84 4.66
CA PHE A 916 -51.00 32.81 3.74
C PHE A 916 -51.25 33.34 2.31
N ILE A 917 -51.84 34.53 2.17
CA ILE A 917 -51.95 35.22 0.87
C ILE A 917 -50.55 35.51 0.31
N GLY A 918 -49.60 35.97 1.15
CA GLY A 918 -48.21 36.15 0.77
C GLY A 918 -47.54 34.87 0.25
N LEU A 919 -47.75 33.72 0.92
CA LEU A 919 -47.25 32.41 0.52
C LEU A 919 -47.84 31.94 -0.83
N THR A 920 -49.16 32.02 -0.98
CA THR A 920 -49.83 31.59 -2.22
C THR A 920 -49.50 32.46 -3.44
N SER A 921 -48.93 33.66 -3.24
CA SER A 921 -48.40 34.48 -4.34
C SER A 921 -47.06 34.01 -4.94
N GLN A 922 -46.33 33.10 -4.27
CA GLN A 922 -44.97 32.66 -4.65
C GLN A 922 -44.87 31.14 -4.85
N LEU A 923 -45.90 30.55 -5.44
CA LEU A 923 -45.99 29.11 -5.66
C LEU A 923 -45.11 28.65 -6.85
N PRO A 924 -44.42 27.50 -6.74
CA PRO A 924 -43.64 26.94 -7.84
C PRO A 924 -44.55 26.45 -8.99
N PRO A 925 -44.01 26.37 -10.22
CA PRO A 925 -44.74 25.81 -11.36
C PRO A 925 -44.99 24.32 -11.19
N LEU A 926 -46.15 23.86 -11.65
CA LEU A 926 -46.49 22.45 -11.77
C LEU A 926 -45.89 21.88 -13.07
N HIS A 927 -45.49 20.60 -13.06
CA HIS A 927 -44.73 19.97 -14.14
C HIS A 927 -45.45 18.76 -14.75
N SER A 928 -46.32 19.01 -15.74
CA SER A 928 -47.10 17.99 -16.48
C SER A 928 -48.06 17.15 -15.60
N SER A 929 -48.83 16.25 -16.22
CA SER A 929 -49.71 15.30 -15.53
C SER A 929 -49.00 13.99 -15.14
N ALA A 930 -47.69 14.06 -14.85
CA ALA A 930 -46.88 12.92 -14.44
C ALA A 930 -46.82 12.81 -12.90
N ALA A 931 -46.30 11.70 -12.39
CA ALA A 931 -46.06 11.53 -10.96
C ALA A 931 -45.01 12.52 -10.42
N ASP A 932 -45.17 12.91 -9.17
CA ASP A 932 -44.19 13.65 -8.37
C ASP A 932 -42.78 13.04 -8.44
N SER A 933 -41.73 13.87 -8.48
CA SER A 933 -40.34 13.38 -8.48
C SER A 933 -39.34 14.29 -7.76
N ILE A 934 -38.28 13.68 -7.21
CA ILE A 934 -37.24 14.38 -6.44
C ILE A 934 -35.89 14.22 -7.14
N SER A 935 -35.27 15.36 -7.51
CA SER A 935 -33.95 15.40 -8.13
C SER A 935 -32.92 16.13 -7.25
N TRP A 936 -31.63 15.95 -7.57
CA TRP A 936 -30.50 16.56 -6.88
C TRP A 936 -29.84 17.62 -7.76
N ARG A 937 -29.67 18.83 -7.21
CA ARG A 937 -29.09 20.03 -7.83
C ARG A 937 -27.69 19.76 -8.40
N SER A 938 -27.66 19.33 -9.65
CA SER A 938 -26.50 18.84 -10.39
C SER A 938 -26.82 18.77 -11.88
N SER A 939 -25.80 18.74 -12.74
CA SER A 939 -25.96 18.67 -14.20
C SER A 939 -26.58 17.35 -14.71
N SER A 940 -26.84 16.38 -13.83
CA SER A 940 -27.38 15.06 -14.17
C SER A 940 -28.67 14.71 -13.45
N GLY A 941 -29.21 15.60 -12.60
CA GLY A 941 -30.35 15.34 -11.71
C GLY A 941 -30.15 14.26 -10.63
N LYS A 942 -29.19 13.36 -10.80
CA LYS A 942 -28.91 12.23 -9.90
C LYS A 942 -27.94 12.62 -8.77
N PHE A 943 -28.25 12.22 -7.54
CA PHE A 943 -27.36 12.40 -6.40
C PHE A 943 -26.02 11.70 -6.63
N THR A 944 -24.91 12.42 -6.45
CA THR A 944 -23.58 11.81 -6.33
C THR A 944 -22.83 12.40 -5.15
N VAL A 945 -22.00 11.58 -4.49
CA VAL A 945 -21.13 12.05 -3.41
C VAL A 945 -20.19 13.17 -3.90
N SER A 946 -19.80 13.17 -5.18
CA SER A 946 -18.98 14.25 -5.73
C SER A 946 -19.75 15.56 -5.87
N ALA A 947 -21.00 15.55 -6.32
CA ALA A 947 -21.85 16.74 -6.37
C ALA A 947 -22.16 17.28 -4.97
N ALA A 948 -22.44 16.39 -4.01
CA ALA A 948 -22.64 16.76 -2.61
C ALA A 948 -21.37 17.36 -1.97
N VAL A 949 -20.17 16.83 -2.27
CA VAL A 949 -18.89 17.44 -1.85
C VAL A 949 -18.71 18.84 -2.45
N SER A 950 -19.08 19.06 -3.71
CA SER A 950 -19.01 20.39 -4.34
C SER A 950 -19.97 21.41 -3.70
N LEU A 951 -21.19 21.00 -3.33
CA LEU A 951 -22.17 21.86 -2.64
C LEU A 951 -21.70 22.27 -1.23
N LEU A 952 -20.91 21.41 -0.58
CA LEU A 952 -20.38 21.61 0.77
C LEU A 952 -19.05 22.38 0.84
N GLN A 953 -18.40 22.64 -0.29
CA GLN A 953 -17.14 23.39 -0.33
C GLN A 953 -17.36 24.82 -0.85
N PRO A 954 -16.72 25.84 -0.25
CA PRO A 954 -16.71 27.17 -0.84
C PRO A 954 -15.87 27.13 -2.12
N THR A 955 -16.54 27.32 -3.26
CA THR A 955 -15.90 27.36 -4.58
C THR A 955 -14.97 28.56 -4.66
N THR A 956 -13.67 28.33 -4.87
CA THR A 956 -12.73 29.42 -5.17
C THR A 956 -12.57 29.60 -6.69
N PRO A 957 -12.16 30.78 -7.18
CA PRO A 957 -12.06 31.02 -8.63
C PRO A 957 -11.17 30.01 -9.33
N ARG A 958 -11.62 29.51 -10.51
CA ARG A 958 -10.84 28.55 -11.31
C ARG A 958 -9.56 29.21 -11.80
N VAL A 959 -8.41 28.57 -11.53
CA VAL A 959 -7.10 29.13 -11.86
C VAL A 959 -6.74 28.84 -13.32
N LEU A 960 -6.48 29.88 -14.12
CA LEU A 960 -6.31 29.73 -15.57
C LEU A 960 -5.26 28.66 -15.96
N TRP A 961 -4.20 28.53 -15.16
CA TRP A 961 -3.11 27.57 -15.36
C TRP A 961 -3.44 26.11 -15.09
N TYR A 962 -4.61 25.74 -14.53
CA TYR A 962 -4.96 24.32 -14.31
C TYR A 962 -4.88 23.51 -15.61
N VAL A 963 -5.19 24.17 -16.74
CA VAL A 963 -5.19 23.61 -18.09
C VAL A 963 -3.84 23.01 -18.47
N LEU A 964 -2.74 23.60 -17.99
CA LEU A 964 -1.36 23.13 -18.23
C LEU A 964 -1.04 21.81 -17.51
N LEU A 965 -1.81 21.48 -16.47
CA LEU A 965 -1.67 20.25 -15.68
C LEU A 965 -2.64 19.14 -16.12
N GLN A 966 -3.23 19.25 -17.32
CA GLN A 966 -4.17 18.31 -17.92
C GLN A 966 -3.76 17.94 -19.36
N GLY A 967 -4.19 16.75 -19.82
CA GLY A 967 -3.89 16.21 -21.16
C GLY A 967 -3.51 14.73 -21.12
N THR A 968 -3.67 14.02 -22.24
CA THR A 968 -3.44 12.57 -22.38
C THR A 968 -2.00 12.18 -22.03
N PHE A 969 -1.03 12.86 -22.62
CA PHE A 969 0.40 12.55 -22.52
C PHE A 969 1.06 12.97 -21.19
N LYS A 970 0.27 13.19 -20.12
CA LYS A 970 0.76 13.75 -18.86
C LYS A 970 1.58 12.74 -18.05
N ILE A 971 2.84 13.07 -17.81
CA ILE A 971 3.69 12.36 -16.84
C ILE A 971 3.42 12.91 -15.41
N PRO A 972 3.00 12.07 -14.43
CA PRO A 972 2.66 12.54 -13.08
C PRO A 972 3.80 13.24 -12.33
N ARG A 973 5.03 12.69 -12.40
CA ARG A 973 6.22 13.29 -11.74
C ARG A 973 6.53 14.70 -12.27
N HIS A 974 6.40 14.90 -13.58
CA HIS A 974 6.64 16.18 -14.24
C HIS A 974 5.56 17.19 -13.89
N GLY A 975 4.29 16.78 -13.98
CA GLY A 975 3.14 17.62 -13.62
C GLY A 975 3.14 18.06 -12.15
N PHE A 976 3.71 17.26 -11.24
CA PHE A 976 3.89 17.68 -9.84
C PHE A 976 4.95 18.76 -9.69
N ILE A 977 6.09 18.66 -10.38
CA ILE A 977 7.14 19.70 -10.34
C ILE A 977 6.69 20.97 -11.06
N LEU A 978 5.95 20.88 -12.18
CA LEU A 978 5.34 22.05 -12.81
C LEU A 978 4.32 22.75 -11.88
N TRP A 979 3.49 21.99 -11.15
CA TRP A 979 2.60 22.56 -10.12
C TRP A 979 3.36 23.26 -9.00
N MET A 980 4.45 22.65 -8.50
CA MET A 980 5.34 23.28 -7.51
C MET A 980 6.04 24.54 -8.04
N ALA A 981 6.34 24.59 -9.35
CA ALA A 981 6.90 25.76 -10.01
C ALA A 981 5.88 26.90 -10.11
N ILE A 982 4.66 26.61 -10.59
CA ILE A 982 3.57 27.59 -10.74
C ILE A 982 3.17 28.22 -9.39
N LEU A 983 3.29 27.48 -8.27
CA LEU A 983 3.06 28.01 -6.92
C LEU A 983 4.29 28.67 -6.27
N GLU A 984 5.41 28.76 -7.00
CA GLU A 984 6.72 29.26 -6.56
C GLU A 984 7.26 28.59 -5.28
N LYS A 985 6.95 27.29 -5.08
CA LYS A 985 7.40 26.51 -3.90
C LYS A 985 8.59 25.59 -4.19
N LEU A 986 9.25 25.80 -5.32
CA LEU A 986 10.61 25.31 -5.57
C LEU A 986 11.63 26.15 -4.80
N SER A 987 12.76 25.53 -4.45
CA SER A 987 13.79 26.12 -3.56
C SER A 987 14.88 26.83 -4.38
N THR A 988 14.47 27.89 -5.07
CA THR A 988 15.32 28.84 -5.80
C THR A 988 16.07 29.78 -4.85
N MET A 989 17.13 30.45 -5.31
CA MET A 989 17.91 31.37 -4.45
C MET A 989 17.22 32.72 -4.22
N ASP A 990 16.27 33.12 -5.07
CA ASP A 990 15.45 34.34 -4.93
C ASP A 990 14.50 34.41 -3.71
N LYS A 991 14.66 33.54 -2.71
CA LYS A 991 13.81 33.50 -1.52
C LYS A 991 14.46 34.27 -0.36
N PRO A 992 13.73 35.10 0.40
CA PRO A 992 14.30 36.11 1.30
C PRO A 992 15.05 35.57 2.53
N TRP A 993 15.09 34.25 2.72
CA TRP A 993 15.86 33.55 3.77
C TRP A 993 17.17 32.93 3.23
N VAL A 994 17.54 33.20 1.98
CA VAL A 994 18.78 32.73 1.34
C VAL A 994 19.84 33.84 1.42
N PRO A 995 21.09 33.54 1.83
CA PRO A 995 22.17 34.53 1.83
C PRO A 995 22.50 35.00 0.42
N ARG A 996 22.44 36.32 0.17
CA ARG A 996 22.63 36.92 -1.17
C ARG A 996 23.96 36.54 -1.84
N ALA A 997 25.00 36.25 -1.05
CA ALA A 997 26.32 35.85 -1.55
C ALA A 997 26.32 34.49 -2.30
N GLU A 998 25.28 33.66 -2.16
CA GLU A 998 25.17 32.38 -2.88
C GLU A 998 24.24 32.42 -4.11
N ASN A 999 23.74 33.60 -4.51
CA ASN A 999 22.63 33.69 -5.47
C ASN A 999 22.95 33.22 -6.90
N GLY A 1000 24.22 33.10 -7.30
CA GLY A 1000 24.63 32.80 -8.68
C GLY A 1000 24.01 31.53 -9.28
N CYS A 1001 23.45 31.64 -10.49
CA CYS A 1001 22.76 30.56 -11.18
C CYS A 1001 23.73 29.49 -11.74
N VAL A 1002 23.68 28.28 -11.17
CA VAL A 1002 24.51 27.13 -11.57
C VAL A 1002 24.25 26.61 -12.99
N LEU A 1003 23.15 27.01 -13.64
CA LEU A 1003 22.88 26.63 -15.03
C LEU A 1003 23.70 27.46 -16.04
N CYS A 1004 23.97 28.74 -15.73
CA CYS A 1004 24.80 29.64 -16.56
C CYS A 1004 26.20 29.90 -15.99
N GLY A 1005 26.62 29.18 -14.95
CA GLY A 1005 27.95 29.33 -14.35
C GLY A 1005 28.11 30.59 -13.48
N GLY A 1006 27.02 31.11 -12.91
CA GLY A 1006 27.03 32.27 -12.02
C GLY A 1006 26.92 33.64 -12.70
N LEU A 1007 26.79 33.69 -14.03
CA LEU A 1007 26.67 34.95 -14.81
C LEU A 1007 25.48 35.86 -14.40
N PHE A 1008 24.48 35.31 -13.70
CA PHE A 1008 23.30 36.02 -13.21
C PHE A 1008 22.74 35.33 -11.96
N ASP A 1009 21.95 36.06 -11.16
CA ASP A 1009 21.22 35.52 -10.00
C ASP A 1009 20.15 34.48 -10.39
N GLU A 1010 20.01 33.45 -9.54
CA GLU A 1010 19.05 32.35 -9.69
C GLU A 1010 17.64 32.73 -9.21
N THR A 1011 16.98 33.60 -9.99
CA THR A 1011 15.53 33.81 -9.87
C THR A 1011 14.75 32.70 -10.57
N HIS A 1012 13.49 32.52 -10.18
CA HIS A 1012 12.58 31.54 -10.78
C HIS A 1012 12.45 31.71 -12.30
N ASP A 1013 12.30 32.96 -12.74
CA ASP A 1013 12.18 33.33 -14.14
C ASP A 1013 13.52 33.22 -14.89
N HIS A 1014 14.64 33.53 -14.21
CA HIS A 1014 15.96 33.23 -14.75
C HIS A 1014 16.13 31.73 -15.00
N LEU A 1015 15.89 30.90 -13.99
CA LEU A 1015 16.15 29.46 -14.03
C LEU A 1015 15.45 28.76 -15.20
N PHE A 1016 14.18 29.08 -15.46
CA PHE A 1016 13.41 28.40 -16.50
C PHE A 1016 13.44 29.06 -17.88
N PHE A 1017 13.45 30.41 -17.99
CA PHE A 1017 13.24 31.08 -19.27
C PHE A 1017 14.26 32.18 -19.65
N LYS A 1018 14.87 32.92 -18.71
CA LYS A 1018 15.90 33.93 -19.07
C LYS A 1018 17.33 33.38 -19.15
N CYS A 1019 17.65 32.27 -18.47
CA CYS A 1019 18.99 31.64 -18.47
C CYS A 1019 19.45 31.21 -19.87
N SER A 1020 20.74 31.40 -20.19
CA SER A 1020 21.36 31.00 -21.46
C SER A 1020 21.24 29.49 -21.73
N TYR A 1021 21.46 28.65 -20.72
CA TYR A 1021 21.33 27.19 -20.81
C TYR A 1021 19.89 26.75 -21.08
N SER A 1022 18.93 27.32 -20.36
CA SER A 1022 17.49 27.02 -20.53
C SER A 1022 16.98 27.52 -21.88
N LYS A 1023 17.43 28.70 -22.35
CA LYS A 1023 17.21 29.21 -23.72
C LYS A 1023 17.75 28.28 -24.80
N ARG A 1024 18.92 27.66 -24.58
CA ARG A 1024 19.49 26.65 -25.51
C ARG A 1024 18.62 25.38 -25.57
N CYS A 1025 18.08 24.91 -24.45
CA CYS A 1025 17.12 23.80 -24.46
C CYS A 1025 15.84 24.18 -25.25
N LEU A 1026 15.33 25.39 -25.04
CA LEU A 1026 14.15 25.91 -25.73
C LEU A 1026 14.35 26.10 -27.24
N SER A 1027 15.52 26.56 -27.69
CA SER A 1027 15.80 26.70 -29.13
C SER A 1027 15.89 25.35 -29.83
N ILE A 1028 16.43 24.32 -29.18
CA ILE A 1028 16.45 22.94 -29.69
C ILE A 1028 15.02 22.37 -29.78
N LEU A 1029 14.17 22.57 -28.75
CA LEU A 1029 12.76 22.16 -28.80
C LEU A 1029 11.97 22.91 -29.89
N ARG A 1030 12.18 24.22 -30.03
CA ARG A 1030 11.57 25.05 -31.08
C ARG A 1030 11.97 24.58 -32.47
N ARG A 1031 13.23 24.17 -32.67
CA ARG A 1031 13.73 23.62 -33.94
C ARG A 1031 13.21 22.22 -34.22
N LYS A 1032 13.27 21.29 -33.26
CA LYS A 1032 12.90 19.88 -33.46
C LYS A 1032 11.39 19.68 -33.60
N ILE A 1033 10.58 20.18 -32.65
CA ILE A 1033 9.14 19.87 -32.56
C ILE A 1033 8.24 21.11 -32.69
N ARG A 1034 8.75 22.20 -33.26
CA ARG A 1034 8.02 23.49 -33.40
C ARG A 1034 7.43 24.02 -32.07
N PHE A 1035 8.07 23.71 -30.94
CA PHE A 1035 7.63 24.17 -29.62
C PHE A 1035 7.70 25.71 -29.52
N GLN A 1036 6.55 26.36 -29.59
CA GLN A 1036 6.42 27.81 -29.48
C GLN A 1036 6.25 28.19 -28.00
N TRP A 1037 7.34 28.61 -27.36
CA TRP A 1037 7.28 29.45 -26.16
C TRP A 1037 7.72 30.87 -26.56
N PRO A 1038 6.90 31.92 -26.34
CA PRO A 1038 7.34 33.29 -26.58
C PRO A 1038 8.37 33.68 -25.51
N PHE A 1039 9.33 34.56 -25.82
CA PHE A 1039 10.39 34.96 -24.89
C PHE A 1039 9.89 35.95 -23.81
N LEU A 1040 8.81 35.57 -23.13
CA LEU A 1040 8.15 36.29 -22.04
C LEU A 1040 8.59 35.74 -20.68
N GLU A 1041 8.43 36.57 -19.66
CA GLU A 1041 8.61 36.20 -18.27
C GLU A 1041 7.62 35.11 -17.83
N TRP A 1042 8.03 34.27 -16.88
CA TRP A 1042 7.34 33.09 -16.35
C TRP A 1042 5.81 33.27 -16.24
N GLN A 1043 5.34 34.30 -15.53
CA GLN A 1043 3.92 34.49 -15.26
C GLN A 1043 3.12 34.85 -16.54
N THR A 1044 3.67 35.73 -17.37
CA THR A 1044 3.04 36.14 -18.64
C THR A 1044 3.06 34.98 -19.65
N GLY A 1045 4.14 34.20 -19.68
CA GLY A 1045 4.25 32.97 -20.47
C GLY A 1045 3.26 31.88 -20.02
N LEU A 1046 3.05 31.68 -18.72
CA LEU A 1046 2.01 30.78 -18.19
C LEU A 1046 0.61 31.22 -18.61
N ILE A 1047 0.28 32.52 -18.53
CA ILE A 1047 -1.02 33.06 -18.97
C ILE A 1047 -1.20 32.84 -20.47
N TRP A 1048 -0.17 33.13 -21.28
CA TRP A 1048 -0.17 32.88 -22.72
C TRP A 1048 -0.40 31.40 -23.05
N ALA A 1049 0.38 30.50 -22.46
CA ALA A 1049 0.29 29.05 -22.70
C ALA A 1049 -1.07 28.49 -22.29
N SER A 1050 -1.63 28.97 -21.18
CA SER A 1050 -2.94 28.54 -20.68
C SER A 1050 -4.10 28.96 -21.58
N LYS A 1051 -3.97 30.11 -22.27
CA LYS A 1051 -4.89 30.53 -23.34
C LYS A 1051 -4.64 29.73 -24.63
N ARG A 1052 -3.38 29.62 -25.06
CA ARG A 1052 -2.97 29.08 -26.38
C ARG A 1052 -3.13 27.56 -26.52
N TRP A 1053 -2.92 26.80 -25.45
CA TRP A 1053 -2.97 25.33 -25.42
C TRP A 1053 -4.20 24.77 -24.69
N ARG A 1054 -5.30 25.54 -24.69
CA ARG A 1054 -6.60 25.11 -24.16
C ARG A 1054 -7.21 23.99 -25.03
N GLY A 1055 -8.17 23.25 -24.45
CA GLY A 1055 -8.92 22.20 -25.13
C GLY A 1055 -8.26 20.82 -25.10
N THR A 1056 -8.78 19.91 -25.91
CA THR A 1056 -8.41 18.48 -26.00
C THR A 1056 -7.45 18.16 -27.15
N HIS A 1057 -7.24 19.08 -28.10
CA HIS A 1057 -6.43 18.88 -29.30
C HIS A 1057 -5.04 18.28 -28.97
N LEU A 1058 -4.66 17.19 -29.65
CA LEU A 1058 -3.52 16.36 -29.25
C LEU A 1058 -2.20 17.14 -29.18
N ILE A 1059 -1.87 17.96 -30.19
CA ILE A 1059 -0.69 18.83 -30.18
C ILE A 1059 -0.66 19.76 -28.94
N ASN A 1060 -1.79 20.32 -28.51
CA ASN A 1060 -1.88 21.14 -27.30
C ASN A 1060 -1.67 20.32 -26.03
N ALA A 1061 -2.11 19.05 -25.99
CA ALA A 1061 -1.80 18.14 -24.88
C ALA A 1061 -0.30 17.80 -24.83
N ALA A 1062 0.34 17.59 -25.98
CA ALA A 1062 1.75 17.25 -26.08
C ALA A 1062 2.67 18.44 -25.74
N PHE A 1063 2.33 19.67 -26.17
CA PHE A 1063 3.06 20.86 -25.74
C PHE A 1063 2.94 21.14 -24.24
N ARG A 1064 1.77 20.91 -23.62
CA ARG A 1064 1.62 20.98 -22.14
C ARG A 1064 2.49 19.94 -21.42
N ALA A 1065 2.55 18.71 -21.94
CA ALA A 1065 3.42 17.68 -21.39
C ALA A 1065 4.91 18.03 -21.57
N THR A 1066 5.29 18.57 -22.73
CA THR A 1066 6.65 19.07 -23.01
C THR A 1066 7.07 20.18 -22.05
N LEU A 1067 6.19 21.16 -21.77
CA LEU A 1067 6.44 22.21 -20.77
C LEU A 1067 6.72 21.60 -19.39
N ALA A 1068 5.90 20.63 -18.96
CA ALA A 1068 6.09 19.96 -17.68
C ALA A 1068 7.40 19.15 -17.62
N ALA A 1069 7.76 18.46 -18.70
CA ALA A 1069 9.00 17.70 -18.81
C ALA A 1069 10.24 18.61 -18.82
N LEU A 1070 10.20 19.74 -19.54
CA LEU A 1070 11.28 20.73 -19.56
C LEU A 1070 11.51 21.35 -18.17
N VAL A 1071 10.45 21.82 -17.51
CA VAL A 1071 10.53 22.38 -16.14
C VAL A 1071 11.04 21.33 -15.15
N TYR A 1072 10.63 20.07 -15.29
CA TYR A 1072 11.14 18.97 -14.47
C TYR A 1072 12.64 18.72 -14.69
N HIS A 1073 13.10 18.60 -15.94
CA HIS A 1073 14.49 18.25 -16.25
C HIS A 1073 15.45 19.42 -16.00
N LEU A 1074 15.04 20.68 -16.24
CA LEU A 1074 15.82 21.86 -15.83
C LEU A 1074 15.95 21.94 -14.30
N TRP A 1075 14.88 21.66 -13.56
CA TRP A 1075 14.92 21.60 -12.09
C TRP A 1075 15.79 20.44 -11.58
N ALA A 1076 15.75 19.28 -12.23
CA ALA A 1076 16.63 18.16 -11.89
C ALA A 1076 18.11 18.51 -12.15
N GLU A 1077 18.43 19.04 -13.33
CA GLU A 1077 19.79 19.44 -13.73
C GLU A 1077 20.37 20.53 -12.82
N ARG A 1078 19.59 21.54 -12.43
CA ARG A 1078 20.01 22.54 -11.43
C ARG A 1078 20.47 21.89 -10.13
N ASN A 1079 19.72 20.91 -9.63
CA ASN A 1079 20.03 20.25 -8.36
C ASN A 1079 21.19 19.24 -8.53
N ASN A 1080 21.32 18.60 -9.68
CA ASN A 1080 22.49 17.78 -10.02
C ASN A 1080 23.78 18.61 -9.98
N ARG A 1081 23.79 19.80 -10.59
CA ARG A 1081 24.94 20.72 -10.55
C ARG A 1081 25.20 21.25 -9.14
N LYS A 1082 24.20 21.86 -8.50
CA LYS A 1082 24.38 22.56 -7.20
C LYS A 1082 24.82 21.62 -6.06
N PHE A 1083 24.54 20.31 -6.15
CA PHE A 1083 24.73 19.41 -5.01
C PHE A 1083 25.33 18.03 -5.31
N ALA A 1084 25.28 17.52 -6.55
CA ALA A 1084 25.96 16.29 -6.96
C ALA A 1084 27.23 16.55 -7.78
N ALA A 1085 27.54 17.82 -8.09
CA ALA A 1085 28.66 18.27 -8.92
C ALA A 1085 28.69 17.70 -10.36
N THR A 1086 27.59 17.09 -10.81
CA THR A 1086 27.41 16.57 -12.17
C THR A 1086 26.67 17.57 -13.05
N SER A 1087 27.15 17.80 -14.27
CA SER A 1087 26.49 18.63 -15.29
C SER A 1087 26.25 17.87 -16.58
N ALA A 1088 25.12 18.12 -17.23
CA ALA A 1088 24.78 17.63 -18.56
C ALA A 1088 24.71 18.77 -19.59
N SER A 1089 24.76 18.41 -20.88
CA SER A 1089 24.56 19.35 -21.99
C SER A 1089 23.08 19.67 -22.19
N ALA A 1090 22.80 20.84 -22.78
CA ALA A 1090 21.44 21.27 -23.13
C ALA A 1090 20.81 20.31 -24.15
N GLU A 1091 21.64 19.73 -25.01
CA GLU A 1091 21.31 18.72 -26.00
C GLU A 1091 20.82 17.42 -25.34
N TYR A 1092 21.55 16.91 -24.34
CA TYR A 1092 21.17 15.71 -23.58
C TYR A 1092 19.86 15.93 -22.81
N ILE A 1093 19.76 17.03 -22.06
CA ILE A 1093 18.53 17.40 -21.35
C ILE A 1093 17.35 17.54 -22.32
N THR A 1094 17.57 18.09 -23.51
CA THR A 1094 16.51 18.22 -24.53
C THR A 1094 16.13 16.87 -25.15
N SER A 1095 17.06 15.93 -25.31
CA SER A 1095 16.69 14.54 -25.69
C SER A 1095 15.81 13.92 -24.61
N ARG A 1096 16.26 13.93 -23.34
CA ARG A 1096 15.49 13.41 -22.20
C ARG A 1096 14.05 13.98 -22.11
N VAL A 1097 13.86 15.26 -22.47
CA VAL A 1097 12.53 15.89 -22.59
C VAL A 1097 11.73 15.33 -23.77
N LEU A 1098 12.33 15.22 -24.96
CA LEU A 1098 11.65 14.68 -26.15
C LEU A 1098 11.28 13.22 -25.98
N ASP A 1099 12.17 12.41 -25.43
CA ASP A 1099 12.05 10.96 -25.37
C ASP A 1099 11.00 10.55 -24.31
N ASP A 1100 10.96 11.22 -23.14
CA ASP A 1100 9.87 11.09 -22.16
C ASP A 1100 8.47 11.38 -22.79
N ILE A 1101 8.38 12.34 -23.73
CA ILE A 1101 7.11 12.70 -24.39
C ILE A 1101 6.79 11.80 -25.60
N ARG A 1102 7.79 11.35 -26.35
CA ARG A 1102 7.63 10.41 -27.48
C ARG A 1102 7.09 9.06 -26.99
N MET A 1103 7.68 8.48 -25.95
CA MET A 1103 7.18 7.26 -25.33
C MET A 1103 5.73 7.43 -24.83
N ARG A 1104 5.33 8.64 -24.44
CA ARG A 1104 3.95 8.94 -24.04
C ARG A 1104 2.99 9.17 -25.19
N ILE A 1105 3.46 9.54 -26.38
CA ILE A 1105 2.65 9.64 -27.59
C ILE A 1105 2.45 8.26 -28.23
N LEU A 1106 3.48 7.41 -28.20
CA LEU A 1106 3.40 6.02 -28.67
C LEU A 1106 2.50 5.17 -27.76
N ALA A 1107 2.76 5.14 -26.44
CA ALA A 1107 1.95 4.40 -25.46
C ALA A 1107 0.65 5.13 -25.04
N ALA A 1108 -0.06 5.69 -26.02
CA ALA A 1108 -1.37 6.32 -25.85
C ALA A 1108 -2.13 6.25 -27.18
N ASP A 1109 -3.09 5.34 -27.26
CA ASP A 1109 -3.77 4.90 -28.49
C ASP A 1109 -4.57 6.05 -29.12
N CYS A 1110 -3.88 6.85 -29.93
CA CYS A 1110 -4.43 8.06 -30.52
C CYS A 1110 -5.21 7.69 -31.79
N PRO A 1111 -6.55 7.86 -31.82
CA PRO A 1111 -7.37 7.38 -32.92
C PRO A 1111 -6.91 7.94 -34.28
N PRO A 1112 -7.01 7.13 -35.36
CA PRO A 1112 -6.54 7.52 -36.70
C PRO A 1112 -7.29 8.77 -37.16
N SER A 1113 -6.55 9.88 -37.26
CA SER A 1113 -7.13 11.20 -37.54
C SER A 1113 -6.09 12.16 -38.10
N LEU A 1114 -6.54 13.27 -38.69
CA LEU A 1114 -5.64 14.34 -39.12
C LEU A 1114 -4.87 14.97 -37.94
N GLN A 1115 -5.42 14.94 -36.72
CA GLN A 1115 -4.74 15.45 -35.52
C GLN A 1115 -3.63 14.51 -35.05
N SER A 1116 -3.86 13.19 -34.99
CA SER A 1116 -2.80 12.22 -34.62
C SER A 1116 -1.73 12.14 -35.72
N THR A 1117 -2.12 12.20 -36.99
CA THR A 1117 -1.18 12.28 -38.13
C THR A 1117 -0.23 13.48 -38.01
N ASN A 1118 -0.76 14.68 -37.73
CA ASN A 1118 0.07 15.87 -37.54
C ASN A 1118 0.91 15.81 -36.25
N LEU A 1119 0.43 15.13 -35.20
CA LEU A 1119 1.20 14.88 -33.98
C LEU A 1119 2.44 14.01 -34.27
N TYR A 1120 2.26 12.83 -34.88
CA TYR A 1120 3.37 11.94 -35.22
C TYR A 1120 4.41 12.63 -36.12
N ARG A 1121 3.94 13.38 -37.14
CA ARG A 1121 4.80 14.19 -38.03
C ARG A 1121 5.59 15.28 -37.30
N ILE A 1122 5.02 15.94 -36.28
CA ILE A 1122 5.73 17.02 -35.55
C ILE A 1122 6.73 16.47 -34.53
N TRP A 1123 6.48 15.29 -33.93
CA TRP A 1123 7.40 14.65 -32.98
C TRP A 1123 8.46 13.74 -33.62
N HIS A 1124 8.42 13.60 -34.95
CA HIS A 1124 9.27 12.70 -35.76
C HIS A 1124 9.14 11.26 -35.28
N LEU A 1125 7.91 10.76 -35.34
CA LEU A 1125 7.52 9.38 -35.03
C LEU A 1125 6.95 8.75 -36.29
N ALA A 1126 7.20 7.44 -36.48
CA ALA A 1126 6.44 6.65 -37.43
C ALA A 1126 4.94 6.68 -37.04
N ARG A 1127 4.05 6.62 -38.03
CA ARG A 1127 2.69 6.15 -37.78
C ARG A 1127 2.77 4.64 -37.46
N PRO A 1128 1.97 4.12 -36.52
CA PRO A 1128 1.56 2.73 -36.57
C PRO A 1128 0.96 2.43 -37.95
N ILE A 1129 1.45 1.41 -38.64
CA ILE A 1129 0.87 0.91 -39.89
C ILE A 1129 -0.07 -0.22 -39.48
N GLY A 1130 -1.37 0.07 -39.40
CA GLY A 1130 -2.35 -0.86 -38.83
C GLY A 1130 -3.74 -0.24 -38.69
N LEU A 1131 -4.43 -0.11 -39.84
CA LEU A 1131 -5.89 -0.14 -40.06
C LEU A 1131 -6.16 0.19 -41.54
#